data_AF-A0A0G1U4Y5-F1
#
_entry.id   AF-A0A0G1U4Y5-F1
#
_cell.length_a   1.000
_cell.length_b   1.000
_cell.length_c   1.000
_cell.angle_alpha   90.00
_cell.angle_beta   90.00
_cell.angle_gamma   90.00
#
_symmetry.space_group_name_H-M   'P 1'
#
loop_
_entity.id
_entity.type
_entity.pdbx_description
1 polymer ?
#
loop_
_entity_poly.entity_id
_entity_poly.type
_entity_poly.pdbx_seq_one_letter_code
_entity_poly.pdbx_strand_id
1 'polypeptide(L)'
;MNKKLLVVVLVVVVGGALYLWNKAPSAPQLTIKEVIESNKKIAGDYSIATGEKTIIKNNAKLSVDGNITINGAIECEGGVLAIDVGGSVKINNRLSCVRADEISDVGNGITIVAGGAVEFGDKAEIVTNGNVQIASTAANILDTEEKINALYDEAGKDTGTGPRIGPFIEGAKSTVSVNGRQVDLGALPFMNIANAKVPRDKDGNVINSVVIRGNWIIGEGGKAPSGVDVPTPPRKVKKILLNFDFGKNGNVEFKDFHLIGPNGRDGTSDTGKSCNARGENGEDAFRMRVDAGNIKINNFRIELGNGGKGGDAETKKDCDPGVATGGRGGEAGNFKMTASEKIEIVSMHIVPGVGGQGGNAKALGKDGVDGCPGQKGGDARATGGDGGKNKKELSAIGAVEGIGNVTIDKVEGGVGGEAVAEPGKGGSGTACKCAGGKGGDGTAMAGKGGDASLKIIGAKGDAVGGSGGDADAHGGVGGTGGNCPLKPTGGKGGNGGNAISKVGKAGKGTTTDGADGAVKDETGGNGGNGGNGCGPGNGGKGGDGKPNGNDGKPGEKQCPDDKVTPTPMTDPGRPSPQPSATPKKIKVIEYNGKYLPVEQLIVEDEIGCGTDHWHAARGVVIATDGTPIQDPGPQCGYGKTRDRPVIDIEM
;
A
#
# COMPACT_ATOMS: atom_id res chain seq x y z
N MET A 1 -6.38 46.86 -1.54
CA MET A 1 -7.79 46.39 -1.53
C MET A 1 -8.30 46.44 -0.10
N ASN A 2 -9.43 47.10 0.15
CA ASN A 2 -9.93 47.37 1.50
C ASN A 2 -10.36 46.06 2.18
N LYS A 3 -9.79 45.71 3.35
CA LYS A 3 -10.03 44.43 4.05
C LYS A 3 -11.53 44.15 4.28
N LYS A 4 -12.35 45.20 4.42
CA LYS A 4 -13.81 45.08 4.55
C LYS A 4 -14.49 44.61 3.26
N LEU A 5 -13.98 45.00 2.09
CA LEU A 5 -14.51 44.57 0.80
C LEU A 5 -14.18 43.10 0.52
N LEU A 6 -12.98 42.65 0.93
CA LEU A 6 -12.57 41.25 0.79
C LEU A 6 -13.47 40.30 1.60
N VAL A 7 -13.81 40.68 2.85
CA VAL A 7 -14.67 39.87 3.72
C VAL A 7 -16.10 39.78 3.18
N VAL A 8 -16.66 40.88 2.66
CA VAL A 8 -18.01 40.87 2.08
C VAL A 8 -18.06 40.01 0.82
N VAL A 9 -17.05 40.10 -0.05
CA VAL A 9 -16.97 39.24 -1.25
C VAL A 9 -16.84 37.77 -0.86
N LEU A 10 -16.03 37.45 0.16
CA LEU A 10 -15.88 36.07 0.64
C LEU A 10 -17.19 35.51 1.21
N VAL A 11 -17.93 36.31 1.98
CA VAL A 11 -19.22 35.89 2.56
C VAL A 11 -20.28 35.71 1.47
N VAL A 12 -20.30 36.55 0.43
CA VAL A 12 -21.24 36.40 -0.70
C VAL A 12 -20.88 35.20 -1.58
N VAL A 13 -19.60 34.93 -1.81
CA VAL A 13 -19.14 33.77 -2.57
C VAL A 13 -19.39 32.47 -1.82
N VAL A 14 -19.10 32.42 -0.51
CA VAL A 14 -19.35 31.24 0.33
C VAL A 14 -20.85 31.02 0.53
N GLY A 15 -21.63 32.09 0.76
CA GLY A 15 -23.08 32.03 0.88
C GLY A 15 -23.77 31.62 -0.43
N GLY A 16 -23.30 32.12 -1.57
CA GLY A 16 -23.75 31.72 -2.91
C GLY A 16 -23.40 30.28 -3.25
N ALA A 17 -22.19 29.83 -2.89
CA ALA A 17 -21.76 28.45 -3.06
C ALA A 17 -22.58 27.49 -2.19
N LEU A 18 -22.83 27.81 -0.91
CA LEU A 18 -23.68 27.02 -0.02
C LEU A 18 -25.14 26.98 -0.48
N TYR A 19 -25.68 28.09 -0.99
CA TYR A 19 -27.03 28.13 -1.55
C TYR A 19 -27.17 27.29 -2.81
N LEU A 20 -26.15 27.29 -3.68
CA LEU A 20 -26.11 26.42 -4.87
C LEU A 20 -25.88 24.95 -4.51
N TRP A 21 -25.08 24.66 -3.47
CA TRP A 21 -24.85 23.28 -3.00
C TRP A 21 -26.12 22.64 -2.42
N ASN A 22 -26.90 23.41 -1.66
CA ASN A 22 -28.20 22.97 -1.13
C ASN A 22 -29.33 22.95 -2.18
N LYS A 23 -29.07 23.47 -3.39
CA LYS A 23 -29.99 23.41 -4.54
C LYS A 23 -29.58 22.39 -5.60
N ALA A 24 -28.55 21.58 -5.35
CA ALA A 24 -28.36 20.38 -6.15
C ALA A 24 -29.69 19.60 -6.12
N PRO A 25 -30.33 19.33 -7.28
CA PRO A 25 -31.61 18.64 -7.31
C PRO A 25 -31.41 17.29 -6.63
N SER A 26 -31.99 17.13 -5.45
CA SER A 26 -32.14 15.82 -4.82
C SER A 26 -32.76 14.90 -5.87
N ALA A 27 -32.11 13.76 -6.11
CA ALA A 27 -32.56 12.77 -7.10
C ALA A 27 -34.08 12.56 -6.95
N PRO A 28 -34.85 12.52 -8.05
CA PRO A 28 -36.30 12.41 -7.98
C PRO A 28 -36.67 11.20 -7.12
N GLN A 29 -37.43 11.44 -6.04
CA GLN A 29 -37.87 10.36 -5.15
C GLN A 29 -38.79 9.42 -5.94
N LEU A 30 -38.35 8.18 -6.14
CA LEU A 30 -39.13 7.15 -6.79
C LEU A 30 -40.21 6.63 -5.85
N THR A 31 -41.43 6.47 -6.37
CA THR A 31 -42.55 5.87 -5.65
C THR A 31 -42.31 4.37 -5.50
N ILE A 32 -42.40 3.84 -4.28
CA ILE A 32 -42.27 2.40 -4.05
C ILE A 32 -43.52 1.72 -4.60
N LYS A 33 -43.36 0.94 -5.67
CA LYS A 33 -44.40 0.07 -6.22
C LYS A 33 -44.63 -1.13 -5.31
N GLU A 34 -43.53 -1.77 -4.89
CA GLU A 34 -43.58 -3.02 -4.15
C GLU A 34 -42.31 -3.28 -3.33
N VAL A 35 -42.46 -3.96 -2.20
CA VAL A 35 -41.36 -4.55 -1.42
C VAL A 35 -41.54 -6.07 -1.41
N ILE A 36 -40.49 -6.81 -1.81
CA ILE A 36 -40.47 -8.27 -1.90
C ILE A 36 -39.55 -8.80 -0.79
N GLU A 37 -40.12 -9.35 0.28
CA GLU A 37 -39.35 -9.83 1.45
C GLU A 37 -39.14 -11.35 1.48
N SER A 38 -39.84 -12.08 0.61
CA SER A 38 -39.72 -13.53 0.42
C SER A 38 -39.79 -13.86 -1.07
N ASN A 39 -39.33 -15.06 -1.45
CA ASN A 39 -39.41 -15.53 -2.83
C ASN A 39 -40.81 -15.32 -3.41
N LYS A 40 -40.89 -14.59 -4.53
CA LYS A 40 -42.14 -14.23 -5.18
C LYS A 40 -42.15 -14.75 -6.60
N LYS A 41 -43.22 -15.45 -6.95
CA LYS A 41 -43.48 -15.93 -8.31
C LYS A 41 -44.63 -15.14 -8.94
N ILE A 42 -44.44 -14.72 -10.19
CA ILE A 42 -45.44 -14.00 -11.00
C ILE A 42 -45.73 -14.84 -12.24
N ALA A 43 -46.98 -15.25 -12.42
CA ALA A 43 -47.39 -16.17 -13.49
C ALA A 43 -47.50 -15.53 -14.89
N GLY A 44 -47.25 -14.23 -15.01
CA GLY A 44 -47.34 -13.47 -16.26
C GLY A 44 -46.25 -12.41 -16.33
N ASP A 45 -46.50 -11.35 -17.11
CA ASP A 45 -45.54 -10.26 -17.27
C ASP A 45 -45.44 -9.38 -16.00
N TYR A 46 -44.26 -8.82 -15.76
CA TYR A 46 -44.01 -7.87 -14.69
C TYR A 46 -43.35 -6.60 -15.23
N SER A 47 -43.94 -5.43 -14.95
CA SER A 47 -43.40 -4.15 -15.39
C SER A 47 -43.22 -3.18 -14.23
N ILE A 48 -42.16 -2.38 -14.23
CA ILE A 48 -41.97 -1.28 -13.28
C ILE A 48 -41.94 0.01 -14.09
N ALA A 49 -42.91 0.89 -13.85
CA ALA A 49 -43.06 2.10 -14.66
C ALA A 49 -42.01 3.17 -14.32
N THR A 50 -41.84 4.14 -15.20
CA THR A 50 -41.00 5.31 -14.92
C THR A 50 -41.49 6.02 -13.67
N GLY A 51 -40.57 6.36 -12.76
CA GLY A 51 -40.91 7.00 -11.48
C GLY A 51 -41.28 6.00 -10.37
N GLU A 52 -41.35 4.70 -10.67
CA GLU A 52 -41.57 3.64 -9.69
C GLU A 52 -40.28 2.90 -9.32
N LYS A 53 -40.27 2.27 -8.14
CA LYS A 53 -39.25 1.29 -7.76
C LYS A 53 -39.80 0.07 -7.04
N THR A 54 -39.14 -1.07 -7.22
CA THR A 54 -39.35 -2.29 -6.43
C THR A 54 -38.13 -2.55 -5.54
N ILE A 55 -38.33 -2.92 -4.29
CA ILE A 55 -37.25 -3.26 -3.35
C ILE A 55 -37.29 -4.76 -3.07
N ILE A 56 -36.17 -5.45 -3.26
CA ILE A 56 -36.01 -6.88 -2.95
C ILE A 56 -35.19 -7.01 -1.67
N LYS A 57 -35.74 -7.65 -0.63
CA LYS A 57 -35.09 -7.79 0.68
C LYS A 57 -34.63 -9.21 0.98
N ASN A 58 -33.67 -9.35 1.89
CA ASN A 58 -33.36 -10.61 2.59
C ASN A 58 -33.08 -11.81 1.67
N ASN A 59 -32.38 -11.59 0.55
CA ASN A 59 -32.10 -12.60 -0.48
C ASN A 59 -33.35 -13.19 -1.16
N ALA A 60 -34.50 -12.51 -1.10
CA ALA A 60 -35.68 -12.93 -1.83
C ALA A 60 -35.42 -12.98 -3.34
N LYS A 61 -35.99 -13.98 -4.00
CA LYS A 61 -35.93 -14.16 -5.45
C LYS A 61 -37.23 -13.72 -6.11
N LEU A 62 -37.14 -12.89 -7.14
CA LEU A 62 -38.26 -12.56 -8.02
C LEU A 62 -38.24 -13.49 -9.25
N SER A 63 -39.22 -14.39 -9.33
CA SER A 63 -39.44 -15.28 -10.46
C SER A 63 -40.63 -14.82 -11.29
N VAL A 64 -40.45 -14.67 -12.60
CA VAL A 64 -41.48 -14.19 -13.54
C VAL A 64 -41.61 -15.21 -14.67
N ASP A 65 -42.78 -15.85 -14.82
CA ASP A 65 -43.00 -16.84 -15.88
C ASP A 65 -43.08 -16.16 -17.27
N GLY A 66 -43.57 -14.90 -17.32
CA GLY A 66 -43.63 -14.06 -18.51
C GLY A 66 -42.38 -13.19 -18.73
N ASN A 67 -42.58 -12.01 -19.33
CA ASN A 67 -41.53 -11.02 -19.56
C ASN A 67 -41.38 -10.05 -18.38
N ILE A 68 -40.20 -9.48 -18.22
CA ILE A 68 -39.96 -8.35 -17.30
C ILE A 68 -39.57 -7.08 -18.07
N THR A 69 -40.15 -5.93 -17.71
CA THR A 69 -39.77 -4.62 -18.25
C THR A 69 -39.60 -3.58 -17.14
N ILE A 70 -38.39 -3.05 -16.99
CA ILE A 70 -38.02 -2.13 -15.91
C ILE A 70 -37.72 -0.75 -16.52
N ASN A 71 -38.71 0.14 -16.50
CA ASN A 71 -38.55 1.56 -16.84
C ASN A 71 -38.25 2.42 -15.60
N GLY A 72 -38.62 1.94 -14.40
CA GLY A 72 -38.28 2.51 -13.10
C GLY A 72 -36.98 1.95 -12.53
N ALA A 73 -36.99 1.50 -11.27
CA ALA A 73 -35.82 0.91 -10.64
C ALA A 73 -36.11 -0.39 -9.88
N ILE A 74 -35.08 -1.23 -9.71
CA ILE A 74 -35.07 -2.27 -8.66
C ILE A 74 -33.87 -2.03 -7.74
N GLU A 75 -34.13 -2.09 -6.44
CA GLU A 75 -33.13 -1.96 -5.39
C GLU A 75 -33.07 -3.24 -4.55
N CYS A 76 -31.91 -3.60 -4.01
CA CYS A 76 -31.77 -4.64 -3.00
C CYS A 76 -31.55 -4.05 -1.59
N GLU A 77 -32.00 -4.77 -0.56
CA GLU A 77 -31.74 -4.43 0.84
C GLU A 77 -31.48 -5.71 1.65
N GLY A 78 -30.35 -5.78 2.36
CA GLY A 78 -30.05 -6.95 3.21
C GLY A 78 -29.83 -8.27 2.46
N GLY A 79 -29.47 -8.24 1.17
CA GLY A 79 -29.22 -9.45 0.38
C GLY A 79 -28.85 -9.20 -1.08
N VAL A 80 -28.92 -10.26 -1.89
CA VAL A 80 -28.71 -10.24 -3.35
C VAL A 80 -29.96 -9.78 -4.10
N LEU A 81 -29.78 -9.11 -5.24
CA LEU A 81 -30.83 -8.89 -6.23
C LEU A 81 -30.89 -10.10 -7.18
N ALA A 82 -31.84 -11.01 -6.96
CA ALA A 82 -31.99 -12.23 -7.75
C ALA A 82 -33.30 -12.21 -8.57
N ILE A 83 -33.18 -12.22 -9.89
CA ILE A 83 -34.30 -12.22 -10.84
C ILE A 83 -34.18 -13.45 -11.76
N ASP A 84 -35.29 -14.17 -11.94
CA ASP A 84 -35.38 -15.35 -12.81
C ASP A 84 -36.62 -15.25 -13.70
N VAL A 85 -36.41 -15.15 -15.00
CA VAL A 85 -37.43 -14.78 -15.97
C VAL A 85 -37.54 -15.87 -17.02
N GLY A 86 -38.72 -16.47 -17.16
CA GLY A 86 -39.01 -17.45 -18.20
C GLY A 86 -39.02 -16.82 -19.60
N GLY A 87 -39.51 -15.57 -19.71
CA GLY A 87 -39.53 -14.77 -20.93
C GLY A 87 -38.34 -13.83 -21.10
N SER A 88 -38.58 -12.69 -21.75
CA SER A 88 -37.56 -11.69 -22.06
C SER A 88 -37.39 -10.66 -20.94
N VAL A 89 -36.17 -10.13 -20.81
CA VAL A 89 -35.78 -9.11 -19.84
C VAL A 89 -35.46 -7.81 -20.56
N LYS A 90 -36.15 -6.72 -20.19
CA LYS A 90 -35.83 -5.37 -20.65
C LYS A 90 -35.60 -4.42 -19.49
N ILE A 91 -34.45 -3.76 -19.44
CA ILE A 91 -34.04 -2.86 -18.36
C ILE A 91 -33.62 -1.52 -18.97
N ASN A 92 -34.46 -0.51 -18.86
CA ASN A 92 -34.23 0.80 -19.49
C ASN A 92 -33.67 1.86 -18.53
N ASN A 93 -33.61 1.55 -17.24
CA ASN A 93 -33.23 2.49 -16.19
C ASN A 93 -32.42 1.74 -15.13
N ARG A 94 -32.78 1.75 -13.83
CA ARG A 94 -31.81 1.44 -12.78
C ARG A 94 -31.97 0.04 -12.16
N LEU A 95 -30.85 -0.69 -12.01
CA LEU A 95 -30.70 -1.75 -11.01
C LEU A 95 -29.64 -1.35 -10.00
N SER A 96 -29.94 -1.46 -8.71
CA SER A 96 -29.01 -1.07 -7.65
C SER A 96 -28.97 -2.13 -6.55
N CYS A 97 -27.80 -2.70 -6.30
CA CYS A 97 -27.60 -3.58 -5.16
C CYS A 97 -26.26 -3.32 -4.48
N VAL A 98 -26.27 -2.38 -3.54
CA VAL A 98 -25.11 -2.07 -2.70
C VAL A 98 -25.27 -2.81 -1.38
N ARG A 99 -24.32 -3.70 -1.11
CA ARG A 99 -24.33 -4.61 0.03
C ARG A 99 -23.45 -4.07 1.16
N ALA A 100 -23.81 -4.39 2.39
CA ALA A 100 -22.99 -4.09 3.56
C ALA A 100 -21.63 -4.82 3.51
N ASP A 101 -20.64 -4.30 4.23
CA ASP A 101 -19.29 -4.87 4.30
C ASP A 101 -19.25 -6.29 4.87
N GLU A 102 -20.17 -6.60 5.78
CA GLU A 102 -20.34 -7.91 6.38
C GLU A 102 -21.47 -8.67 5.69
N ILE A 103 -21.09 -9.72 4.97
CA ILE A 103 -22.02 -10.64 4.31
C ILE A 103 -21.82 -12.08 4.80
N SER A 104 -22.84 -12.91 4.59
CA SER A 104 -22.83 -14.33 4.95
C SER A 104 -22.81 -15.28 3.75
N ASP A 105 -22.87 -14.75 2.52
CA ASP A 105 -22.90 -15.53 1.28
C ASP A 105 -21.65 -15.27 0.41
N VAL A 106 -21.68 -15.81 -0.81
CA VAL A 106 -20.58 -15.80 -1.78
C VAL A 106 -20.32 -14.45 -2.46
N GLY A 107 -21.01 -13.37 -2.06
CA GLY A 107 -20.77 -12.04 -2.59
C GLY A 107 -21.54 -11.67 -3.85
N ASN A 108 -22.57 -12.42 -4.22
CA ASN A 108 -23.43 -12.04 -5.35
C ASN A 108 -24.17 -10.73 -5.07
N GLY A 109 -24.03 -9.76 -5.98
CA GLY A 109 -24.78 -8.50 -5.94
C GLY A 109 -26.03 -8.59 -6.80
N ILE A 110 -25.85 -8.88 -8.09
CA ILE A 110 -26.94 -8.96 -9.06
C ILE A 110 -26.85 -10.29 -9.81
N THR A 111 -27.97 -11.03 -9.82
CA THR A 111 -28.11 -12.29 -10.56
C THR A 111 -29.37 -12.21 -11.42
N ILE A 112 -29.23 -12.39 -12.73
CA ILE A 112 -30.36 -12.41 -13.68
C ILE A 112 -30.29 -13.70 -14.51
N VAL A 113 -31.38 -14.47 -14.47
CA VAL A 113 -31.60 -15.60 -15.38
C VAL A 113 -32.71 -15.20 -16.35
N ALA A 114 -32.48 -15.38 -17.65
CA ALA A 114 -33.44 -15.02 -18.70
C ALA A 114 -33.59 -16.15 -19.72
N GLY A 115 -34.78 -16.72 -19.82
CA GLY A 115 -35.13 -17.74 -20.82
C GLY A 115 -35.28 -17.18 -22.24
N GLY A 116 -35.63 -15.89 -22.37
CA GLY A 116 -35.80 -15.18 -23.63
C GLY A 116 -34.70 -14.16 -23.96
N ALA A 117 -35.07 -13.10 -24.69
CA ALA A 117 -34.15 -12.02 -25.05
C ALA A 117 -33.77 -11.16 -23.84
N VAL A 118 -32.58 -10.54 -23.87
CA VAL A 118 -32.11 -9.63 -22.81
C VAL A 118 -31.74 -8.30 -23.44
N GLU A 119 -32.30 -7.20 -22.96
CA GLU A 119 -32.01 -5.85 -23.44
C GLU A 119 -31.78 -4.91 -22.25
N PHE A 120 -30.59 -4.33 -22.19
CA PHE A 120 -30.31 -3.16 -21.37
C PHE A 120 -30.37 -1.92 -22.27
N GLY A 121 -31.19 -0.94 -21.90
CA GLY A 121 -31.35 0.31 -22.62
C GLY A 121 -30.11 1.20 -22.53
N ASP A 122 -30.02 2.20 -23.40
CA ASP A 122 -28.94 3.19 -23.43
C ASP A 122 -28.81 4.01 -22.13
N LYS A 123 -29.93 4.19 -21.42
CA LYS A 123 -30.00 4.86 -20.11
C LYS A 123 -29.94 3.89 -18.93
N ALA A 124 -29.71 2.60 -19.19
CA ALA A 124 -29.61 1.64 -18.10
C ALA A 124 -28.42 1.98 -17.19
N GLU A 125 -28.65 1.92 -15.89
CA GLU A 125 -27.63 2.16 -14.88
C GLU A 125 -27.62 0.98 -13.90
N ILE A 126 -26.49 0.28 -13.85
CA ILE A 126 -26.32 -0.90 -12.99
C ILE A 126 -25.29 -0.58 -11.93
N VAL A 127 -25.69 -0.60 -10.68
CA VAL A 127 -24.85 -0.22 -9.54
C VAL A 127 -24.80 -1.34 -8.53
N THR A 128 -23.60 -1.83 -8.19
CA THR A 128 -23.44 -2.89 -7.18
C THR A 128 -22.01 -2.93 -6.66
N ASN A 129 -21.76 -3.50 -5.48
CA ASN A 129 -20.41 -3.78 -4.97
C ASN A 129 -20.12 -5.30 -4.84
N GLY A 130 -20.98 -6.14 -5.43
CA GLY A 130 -20.80 -7.60 -5.48
C GLY A 130 -20.66 -8.15 -6.90
N ASN A 131 -20.58 -9.48 -7.01
CA ASN A 131 -20.54 -10.18 -8.30
C ASN A 131 -21.79 -9.87 -9.13
N VAL A 132 -21.64 -9.84 -10.45
CA VAL A 132 -22.76 -9.74 -11.40
C VAL A 132 -22.78 -10.99 -12.25
N GLN A 133 -23.93 -11.64 -12.30
CA GLN A 133 -24.10 -12.86 -13.09
C GLN A 133 -25.36 -12.75 -13.93
N ILE A 134 -25.21 -12.89 -15.25
CA ILE A 134 -26.33 -12.89 -16.19
C ILE A 134 -26.19 -14.12 -17.06
N ALA A 135 -27.24 -14.94 -17.06
CA ALA A 135 -27.22 -16.18 -17.79
C ALA A 135 -28.55 -16.53 -18.45
N SER A 136 -28.48 -17.39 -19.46
CA SER A 136 -29.67 -17.95 -20.11
C SER A 136 -30.36 -19.03 -19.27
N THR A 137 -29.64 -19.64 -18.31
CA THR A 137 -30.17 -20.68 -17.44
C THR A 137 -29.64 -20.55 -16.02
N ALA A 138 -30.43 -20.98 -15.04
CA ALA A 138 -30.02 -20.97 -13.63
C ALA A 138 -28.82 -21.88 -13.35
N ALA A 139 -28.59 -22.91 -14.19
CA ALA A 139 -27.45 -23.83 -14.05
C ALA A 139 -26.10 -23.15 -14.30
N ASN A 140 -26.08 -22.02 -15.00
CA ASN A 140 -24.88 -21.25 -15.32
C ASN A 140 -24.58 -20.17 -14.27
N ILE A 141 -25.43 -20.03 -13.25
CA ILE A 141 -25.19 -19.14 -12.11
C ILE A 141 -24.28 -19.87 -11.11
N LEU A 142 -23.24 -19.17 -10.66
CA LEU A 142 -22.30 -19.63 -9.65
C LEU A 142 -22.83 -19.26 -8.25
N ASP A 143 -23.06 -20.28 -7.46
CA ASP A 143 -23.67 -20.21 -6.13
C ASP A 143 -22.70 -20.59 -4.99
N THR A 144 -21.47 -21.00 -5.32
CA THR A 144 -20.43 -21.34 -4.34
C THR A 144 -19.15 -20.53 -4.56
N GLU A 145 -18.40 -20.30 -3.49
CA GLU A 145 -17.14 -19.57 -3.53
C GLU A 145 -16.11 -20.29 -4.40
N GLU A 146 -16.05 -21.63 -4.35
CA GLU A 146 -15.13 -22.43 -5.15
C GLU A 146 -15.38 -22.27 -6.65
N LYS A 147 -16.65 -22.22 -7.07
CA LYS A 147 -17.03 -22.01 -8.47
C LYS A 147 -16.66 -20.61 -8.95
N ILE A 148 -16.93 -19.59 -8.13
CA ILE A 148 -16.56 -18.19 -8.44
C ILE A 148 -15.04 -18.07 -8.54
N ASN A 149 -14.30 -18.61 -7.57
CA ASN A 149 -12.84 -18.57 -7.55
C ASN A 149 -12.25 -19.30 -8.76
N ALA A 150 -12.79 -20.48 -9.11
CA ALA A 150 -12.35 -21.25 -10.26
C ALA A 150 -12.58 -20.49 -11.57
N LEU A 151 -13.77 -19.89 -11.76
CA LEU A 151 -14.07 -19.16 -12.99
C LEU A 151 -13.33 -17.83 -13.08
N TYR A 152 -13.15 -17.14 -11.94
CA TYR A 152 -12.28 -15.98 -11.85
C TYR A 152 -10.86 -16.32 -12.28
N ASP A 153 -10.29 -17.41 -11.77
CA ASP A 153 -8.93 -17.84 -12.11
C ASP A 153 -8.82 -18.28 -13.58
N GLU A 154 -9.86 -18.94 -14.11
CA GLU A 154 -9.98 -19.31 -15.53
C GLU A 154 -10.06 -18.10 -16.45
N ALA A 155 -10.78 -17.05 -16.03
CA ALA A 155 -10.91 -15.81 -16.78
C ALA A 155 -9.56 -15.06 -16.91
N GLY A 156 -8.54 -15.41 -16.15
CA GLY A 156 -7.17 -14.91 -16.30
C GLY A 156 -6.23 -15.84 -17.09
N LYS A 157 -6.73 -16.95 -17.63
CA LYS A 157 -5.94 -17.97 -18.36
C LYS A 157 -6.38 -18.06 -19.83
N ASP A 158 -5.42 -18.31 -20.70
CA ASP A 158 -5.63 -18.52 -22.14
C ASP A 158 -6.16 -19.94 -22.44
N THR A 159 -7.34 -20.22 -21.87
CA THR A 159 -8.04 -21.51 -21.95
C THR A 159 -9.38 -21.36 -22.68
N GLY A 160 -9.91 -22.46 -23.20
CA GLY A 160 -11.18 -22.50 -23.93
C GLY A 160 -11.01 -22.71 -25.44
N THR A 161 -12.11 -23.09 -26.09
CA THR A 161 -12.19 -23.40 -27.53
C THR A 161 -12.98 -22.33 -28.27
N GLY A 162 -12.72 -22.16 -29.57
CA GLY A 162 -13.41 -21.18 -30.42
C GLY A 162 -12.74 -19.80 -30.45
N PRO A 163 -13.35 -18.84 -31.15
CA PRO A 163 -12.85 -17.47 -31.19
C PRO A 163 -12.78 -16.84 -29.80
N ARG A 164 -11.70 -16.11 -29.53
CA ARG A 164 -11.44 -15.54 -28.21
C ARG A 164 -10.70 -14.20 -28.31
N ILE A 165 -11.11 -13.25 -27.47
CA ILE A 165 -10.35 -12.05 -27.14
C ILE A 165 -10.07 -12.00 -25.64
N GLY A 166 -8.82 -11.70 -25.29
CA GLY A 166 -8.33 -11.87 -23.93
C GLY A 166 -8.19 -13.35 -23.52
N PRO A 167 -7.81 -13.64 -22.27
CA PRO A 167 -7.37 -12.67 -21.30
C PRO A 167 -6.04 -12.04 -21.68
N PHE A 168 -5.74 -10.96 -20.98
CA PHE A 168 -4.40 -10.42 -21.01
C PHE A 168 -3.44 -11.38 -20.31
N ILE A 169 -2.53 -11.97 -21.08
CA ILE A 169 -1.55 -12.95 -20.58
C ILE A 169 -0.20 -12.77 -21.26
N GLU A 170 0.89 -12.93 -20.52
CA GLU A 170 2.24 -12.82 -21.06
C GLU A 170 2.54 -13.91 -22.11
N GLY A 171 3.13 -13.52 -23.23
CA GLY A 171 3.44 -14.44 -24.32
C GLY A 171 2.20 -14.88 -25.12
N ALA A 172 1.14 -14.07 -25.11
CA ALA A 172 -0.10 -14.35 -25.84
C ALA A 172 0.19 -14.70 -27.31
N LYS A 173 -0.31 -15.86 -27.76
CA LYS A 173 -0.25 -16.30 -29.15
C LYS A 173 -1.44 -15.73 -29.89
N SER A 174 -1.19 -14.82 -30.83
CA SER A 174 -2.21 -14.34 -31.75
C SER A 174 -2.21 -15.20 -33.00
N THR A 175 -3.33 -15.87 -33.27
CA THR A 175 -3.57 -16.56 -34.55
C THR A 175 -4.95 -16.16 -35.02
N VAL A 176 -5.00 -15.09 -35.82
CA VAL A 176 -6.23 -14.57 -36.39
C VAL A 176 -6.40 -15.18 -37.78
N SER A 177 -7.55 -15.82 -38.03
CA SER A 177 -7.91 -16.31 -39.35
C SER A 177 -8.80 -15.28 -40.04
N VAL A 178 -8.30 -14.66 -41.11
CA VAL A 178 -9.14 -13.85 -42.00
C VAL A 178 -9.43 -14.68 -43.24
N ASN A 179 -10.70 -15.04 -43.46
CA ASN A 179 -11.17 -15.81 -44.62
C ASN A 179 -10.39 -17.10 -44.92
N GLY A 180 -10.08 -17.91 -43.90
CA GLY A 180 -9.46 -19.24 -44.09
C GLY A 180 -8.02 -19.22 -44.61
N ARG A 181 -7.35 -18.05 -44.65
CA ARG A 181 -5.91 -17.93 -44.91
C ARG A 181 -5.21 -17.25 -43.73
N GLN A 182 -4.10 -17.83 -43.27
CA GLN A 182 -3.15 -17.15 -42.38
C GLN A 182 -2.50 -16.01 -43.16
N VAL A 183 -2.71 -14.75 -42.77
CA VAL A 183 -2.03 -13.61 -43.38
C VAL A 183 -1.70 -12.56 -42.33
N ASP A 184 -0.47 -12.06 -42.39
CA ASP A 184 0.03 -10.86 -41.70
C ASP A 184 -0.53 -9.63 -42.44
N LEU A 185 -1.41 -8.85 -41.79
CA LEU A 185 -2.35 -7.95 -42.47
C LEU A 185 -1.99 -6.48 -42.30
N GLY A 186 -1.08 -6.01 -43.16
CA GLY A 186 -1.00 -4.60 -43.55
C GLY A 186 -2.05 -4.30 -44.63
N ALA A 187 -3.06 -3.50 -44.25
CA ALA A 187 -4.08 -2.86 -45.09
C ALA A 187 -5.14 -3.77 -45.75
N LEU A 188 -6.43 -3.54 -45.47
CA LEU A 188 -7.56 -3.63 -46.41
C LEU A 188 -8.86 -2.99 -45.82
N PRO A 189 -9.84 -2.58 -46.66
CA PRO A 189 -10.89 -1.62 -46.31
C PRO A 189 -12.24 -2.24 -45.85
N PHE A 190 -13.01 -1.41 -45.15
CA PHE A 190 -14.31 -1.70 -44.52
C PHE A 190 -15.48 -1.79 -45.51
N MET A 191 -16.45 -2.68 -45.26
CA MET A 191 -17.77 -2.68 -45.92
C MET A 191 -18.93 -2.77 -44.92
N ASN A 192 -20.05 -2.11 -45.28
CA ASN A 192 -21.26 -1.89 -44.48
C ASN A 192 -22.19 -3.12 -44.38
N ILE A 193 -22.86 -3.27 -43.23
CA ILE A 193 -23.83 -4.34 -42.92
C ILE A 193 -25.27 -3.80 -43.01
N ALA A 194 -26.15 -4.54 -43.70
CA ALA A 194 -27.59 -4.29 -43.79
C ALA A 194 -28.39 -5.03 -42.68
N ASN A 195 -29.53 -4.44 -42.30
CA ASN A 195 -30.42 -4.87 -41.21
C ASN A 195 -30.87 -6.35 -41.30
N ALA A 196 -30.79 -7.09 -40.19
CA ALA A 196 -31.08 -8.53 -40.14
C ALA A 196 -32.37 -8.89 -39.38
N LYS A 197 -33.09 -9.89 -39.93
CA LYS A 197 -34.16 -10.67 -39.29
C LYS A 197 -33.66 -11.37 -38.01
N VAL A 198 -34.60 -11.74 -37.13
CA VAL A 198 -34.35 -12.52 -35.90
C VAL A 198 -33.43 -13.74 -36.23
N PRO A 199 -32.23 -13.81 -35.62
CA PRO A 199 -31.29 -14.88 -35.91
C PRO A 199 -31.85 -16.23 -35.44
N ARG A 200 -31.58 -17.28 -36.22
CA ARG A 200 -31.96 -18.66 -35.91
C ARG A 200 -30.74 -19.57 -35.99
N ASP A 201 -30.69 -20.59 -35.15
CA ASP A 201 -29.61 -21.58 -35.16
C ASP A 201 -29.71 -22.52 -36.38
N LYS A 202 -28.77 -23.46 -36.49
CA LYS A 202 -28.70 -24.44 -37.59
C LYS A 202 -29.91 -25.37 -37.66
N ASP A 203 -30.65 -25.48 -36.55
CA ASP A 203 -31.84 -26.30 -36.38
C ASP A 203 -33.15 -25.48 -36.50
N GLY A 204 -33.03 -24.16 -36.75
CA GLY A 204 -34.15 -23.24 -36.95
C GLY A 204 -34.75 -22.64 -35.67
N ASN A 205 -34.17 -22.87 -34.49
CA ASN A 205 -34.60 -22.28 -33.24
C ASN A 205 -34.25 -20.79 -33.17
N VAL A 206 -35.08 -19.98 -32.51
CA VAL A 206 -34.79 -18.56 -32.28
C VAL A 206 -33.57 -18.43 -31.39
N ILE A 207 -32.55 -17.71 -31.86
CA ILE A 207 -31.36 -17.36 -31.09
C ILE A 207 -31.74 -16.22 -30.14
N ASN A 208 -31.52 -16.41 -28.84
CA ASN A 208 -31.74 -15.35 -27.86
C ASN A 208 -30.80 -14.18 -28.15
N SER A 209 -31.40 -13.06 -28.54
CA SER A 209 -30.67 -11.80 -28.74
C SER A 209 -30.44 -11.14 -27.40
N VAL A 210 -29.18 -10.84 -27.12
CA VAL A 210 -28.73 -10.15 -25.92
C VAL A 210 -28.10 -8.84 -26.35
N VAL A 211 -28.62 -7.71 -25.86
CA VAL A 211 -28.07 -6.38 -26.11
C VAL A 211 -27.78 -5.73 -24.76
N ILE A 212 -26.50 -5.45 -24.49
CA ILE A 212 -26.04 -4.85 -23.23
C ILE A 212 -25.53 -3.44 -23.53
N ARG A 213 -26.14 -2.45 -22.89
CA ARG A 213 -25.88 -1.01 -23.06
C ARG A 213 -25.89 -0.30 -21.71
N GLY A 214 -25.57 0.99 -21.73
CA GLY A 214 -25.67 1.87 -20.57
C GLY A 214 -24.41 1.89 -19.71
N ASN A 215 -24.54 2.39 -18.47
CA ASN A 215 -23.43 2.61 -17.55
C ASN A 215 -23.49 1.61 -16.39
N TRP A 216 -22.44 0.83 -16.20
CA TRP A 216 -22.36 -0.17 -15.15
C TRP A 216 -21.20 0.17 -14.23
N ILE A 217 -21.50 0.33 -12.95
CA ILE A 217 -20.56 0.79 -11.93
C ILE A 217 -20.53 -0.27 -10.84
N ILE A 218 -19.39 -0.97 -10.76
CA ILE A 218 -19.19 -2.08 -9.85
C ILE A 218 -18.12 -1.67 -8.83
N GLY A 219 -18.52 -1.51 -7.56
CA GLY A 219 -17.68 -1.10 -6.45
C GLY A 219 -16.90 0.20 -6.66
N GLU A 220 -15.96 0.48 -5.76
CA GLU A 220 -15.08 1.64 -5.86
C GLU A 220 -13.97 1.40 -6.89
N GLY A 221 -13.89 2.24 -7.92
CA GLY A 221 -12.97 2.09 -9.06
C GLY A 221 -12.58 3.44 -9.68
N GLY A 222 -12.59 3.53 -11.02
CA GLY A 222 -12.37 4.78 -11.75
C GLY A 222 -13.35 5.89 -11.32
N LYS A 223 -13.04 7.16 -11.67
CA LYS A 223 -13.87 8.31 -11.26
C LYS A 223 -15.30 8.14 -11.78
N ALA A 224 -16.22 7.78 -10.88
CA ALA A 224 -17.63 7.62 -11.20
C ALA A 224 -18.21 8.94 -11.74
N PRO A 225 -19.27 8.88 -12.57
CA PRO A 225 -20.09 10.04 -12.88
C PRO A 225 -20.50 10.78 -11.59
N SER A 226 -20.56 12.11 -11.63
CA SER A 226 -20.86 12.93 -10.45
C SER A 226 -22.17 12.50 -9.79
N GLY A 227 -22.13 12.16 -8.49
CA GLY A 227 -23.31 11.79 -7.71
C GLY A 227 -23.54 10.29 -7.50
N VAL A 228 -22.65 9.41 -7.98
CA VAL A 228 -22.69 7.96 -7.69
C VAL A 228 -21.50 7.58 -6.80
N ASP A 229 -21.79 7.15 -5.57
CA ASP A 229 -20.82 6.59 -4.63
C ASP A 229 -21.12 5.10 -4.45
N VAL A 230 -20.14 4.25 -4.77
CA VAL A 230 -20.25 2.79 -4.64
C VAL A 230 -19.07 2.33 -3.80
N PRO A 231 -19.33 1.72 -2.63
CA PRO A 231 -18.26 1.33 -1.72
C PRO A 231 -17.41 0.21 -2.32
N THR A 232 -16.21 0.01 -1.75
CA THR A 232 -15.42 -1.19 -1.99
C THR A 232 -16.27 -2.46 -1.78
N PRO A 233 -15.94 -3.57 -2.47
CA PRO A 233 -16.59 -4.85 -2.24
C PRO A 233 -16.58 -5.30 -0.77
N PRO A 234 -17.60 -6.05 -0.29
CA PRO A 234 -17.67 -6.54 1.09
C PRO A 234 -16.47 -7.41 1.48
N ARG A 235 -15.98 -7.35 2.73
CA ARG A 235 -14.70 -7.92 3.18
C ARG A 235 -14.47 -9.41 2.90
N LYS A 236 -15.55 -10.20 2.82
CA LYS A 236 -15.46 -11.64 2.50
C LYS A 236 -15.38 -11.92 1.00
N VAL A 237 -15.75 -10.95 0.17
CA VAL A 237 -15.61 -11.03 -1.28
C VAL A 237 -14.21 -10.61 -1.63
N LYS A 238 -13.38 -11.58 -2.03
CA LYS A 238 -11.99 -11.37 -2.43
C LYS A 238 -11.78 -11.33 -3.94
N LYS A 239 -12.78 -11.80 -4.70
CA LYS A 239 -12.74 -11.94 -6.15
C LYS A 239 -14.08 -11.48 -6.70
N ILE A 240 -14.07 -10.35 -7.42
CA ILE A 240 -15.25 -9.84 -8.10
C ILE A 240 -15.26 -10.36 -9.53
N LEU A 241 -16.33 -11.07 -9.89
CA LEU A 241 -16.56 -11.62 -11.20
C LEU A 241 -17.83 -11.04 -11.82
N LEU A 242 -17.69 -10.50 -13.02
CA LEU A 242 -18.79 -10.19 -13.92
C LEU A 242 -18.91 -11.33 -14.92
N ASN A 243 -19.88 -12.22 -14.75
CA ASN A 243 -20.08 -13.39 -15.60
C ASN A 243 -21.32 -13.21 -16.49
N PHE A 244 -21.09 -13.12 -17.80
CA PHE A 244 -22.11 -13.13 -18.83
C PHE A 244 -22.08 -14.48 -19.55
N ASP A 245 -23.01 -15.38 -19.23
CA ASP A 245 -23.01 -16.76 -19.72
C ASP A 245 -24.29 -17.10 -20.48
N PHE A 246 -24.23 -16.94 -21.81
CA PHE A 246 -25.35 -17.22 -22.71
C PHE A 246 -25.15 -18.52 -23.49
N GLY A 247 -24.04 -19.21 -23.27
CA GLY A 247 -23.67 -20.45 -23.93
C GLY A 247 -23.55 -20.31 -25.46
N LYS A 248 -23.39 -21.46 -26.14
CA LYS A 248 -23.08 -21.51 -27.58
C LYS A 248 -24.18 -20.96 -28.50
N ASN A 249 -25.39 -20.77 -27.99
CA ASN A 249 -26.56 -20.32 -28.75
C ASN A 249 -26.91 -18.85 -28.45
N GLY A 250 -26.12 -18.14 -27.66
CA GLY A 250 -26.32 -16.71 -27.40
C GLY A 250 -25.76 -15.83 -28.51
N ASN A 251 -26.48 -14.76 -28.87
CA ASN A 251 -25.94 -13.69 -29.71
C ASN A 251 -25.91 -12.39 -28.92
N VAL A 252 -24.71 -11.99 -28.51
CA VAL A 252 -24.48 -10.87 -27.58
C VAL A 252 -23.93 -9.67 -28.34
N GLU A 253 -24.59 -8.53 -28.22
CA GLU A 253 -24.08 -7.23 -28.66
C GLU A 253 -23.85 -6.33 -27.44
N PHE A 254 -22.59 -5.94 -27.21
CA PHE A 254 -22.26 -4.82 -26.35
C PHE A 254 -22.32 -3.54 -27.18
N LYS A 255 -23.22 -2.63 -26.83
CA LYS A 255 -23.48 -1.42 -27.62
C LYS A 255 -23.63 -0.18 -26.75
N ASP A 256 -22.82 0.85 -26.99
CA ASP A 256 -22.85 2.09 -26.17
C ASP A 256 -22.76 1.74 -24.68
N PHE A 257 -21.77 0.91 -24.36
CA PHE A 257 -21.64 0.26 -23.06
C PHE A 257 -20.40 0.78 -22.35
N HIS A 258 -20.57 1.32 -21.15
CA HIS A 258 -19.46 1.75 -20.29
C HIS A 258 -19.51 0.97 -18.98
N LEU A 259 -18.47 0.18 -18.77
CA LEU A 259 -18.26 -0.59 -17.54
C LEU A 259 -17.10 0.01 -16.74
N ILE A 260 -17.36 0.34 -15.48
CA ILE A 260 -16.35 0.67 -14.47
C ILE A 260 -16.40 -0.45 -13.44
N GLY A 261 -15.32 -1.19 -13.25
CA GLY A 261 -15.26 -2.14 -12.15
C GLY A 261 -14.26 -1.79 -11.06
N PRO A 262 -14.28 -2.55 -9.96
CA PRO A 262 -13.66 -2.13 -8.72
C PRO A 262 -12.17 -2.38 -8.72
N ASN A 263 -11.48 -1.58 -7.90
CA ASN A 263 -10.13 -1.86 -7.50
C ASN A 263 -10.07 -3.13 -6.65
N GLY A 264 -8.91 -3.79 -6.63
CA GLY A 264 -8.61 -4.80 -5.64
C GLY A 264 -8.54 -4.18 -4.24
N ARG A 265 -8.89 -4.96 -3.22
CA ARG A 265 -8.82 -4.51 -1.83
C ARG A 265 -7.38 -4.42 -1.36
N ASP A 266 -7.07 -3.39 -0.58
CA ASP A 266 -5.80 -3.29 0.12
C ASP A 266 -5.62 -4.43 1.14
N GLY A 267 -4.39 -4.92 1.23
CA GLY A 267 -3.99 -5.90 2.22
C GLY A 267 -4.03 -5.30 3.64
N THR A 268 -4.45 -6.10 4.60
CA THR A 268 -4.44 -5.69 6.01
C THR A 268 -3.01 -5.45 6.50
N SER A 269 -2.78 -4.33 7.18
CA SER A 269 -1.48 -4.01 7.76
C SER A 269 -1.27 -4.67 9.13
N ASP A 270 -0.03 -5.07 9.42
CA ASP A 270 0.39 -5.63 10.71
C ASP A 270 1.48 -4.74 11.32
N THR A 271 1.06 -3.77 12.14
CA THR A 271 1.95 -2.72 12.66
C THR A 271 1.99 -2.71 14.17
N GLY A 272 3.19 -2.82 14.75
CA GLY A 272 3.47 -2.65 16.18
C GLY A 272 2.99 -3.79 17.08
N LYS A 273 2.50 -4.91 16.53
CA LYS A 273 1.87 -5.99 17.31
C LYS A 273 2.81 -7.13 17.66
N SER A 274 3.81 -7.42 16.83
CA SER A 274 4.63 -8.63 16.94
C SER A 274 6.10 -8.39 16.58
N CYS A 275 6.95 -9.39 16.81
CA CYS A 275 8.34 -9.40 16.31
C CYS A 275 8.49 -10.02 14.93
N ASN A 276 7.40 -10.51 14.35
CA ASN A 276 7.35 -11.10 13.02
C ASN A 276 6.12 -10.51 12.31
N ALA A 277 6.23 -9.23 11.98
CA ALA A 277 5.14 -8.44 11.41
C ALA A 277 4.98 -8.79 9.93
N ARG A 278 3.74 -9.06 9.50
CA ARG A 278 3.46 -9.42 8.10
C ARG A 278 2.20 -8.73 7.60
N GLY A 279 2.40 -7.81 6.66
CA GLY A 279 1.30 -7.24 5.90
C GLY A 279 0.70 -8.28 4.96
N GLU A 280 -0.63 -8.31 4.86
CA GLU A 280 -1.31 -9.17 3.89
C GLU A 280 -1.14 -8.63 2.47
N ASN A 281 -1.23 -9.49 1.46
CA ASN A 281 -1.18 -9.03 0.08
C ASN A 281 -2.44 -8.22 -0.27
N GLY A 282 -2.29 -7.22 -1.14
CA GLY A 282 -3.41 -6.62 -1.84
C GLY A 282 -4.07 -7.62 -2.77
N GLU A 283 -5.39 -7.53 -2.90
CA GLU A 283 -6.18 -8.37 -3.79
C GLU A 283 -6.10 -7.85 -5.23
N ASP A 284 -6.34 -8.74 -6.19
CA ASP A 284 -6.45 -8.37 -7.60
C ASP A 284 -7.73 -7.58 -7.86
N ALA A 285 -7.72 -6.70 -8.86
CA ALA A 285 -8.94 -6.05 -9.35
C ALA A 285 -9.87 -7.05 -10.09
N PHE A 286 -11.11 -6.64 -10.37
CA PHE A 286 -12.13 -7.56 -10.87
C PHE A 286 -11.81 -8.22 -12.22
N ARG A 287 -12.58 -9.27 -12.53
CA ARG A 287 -12.56 -9.92 -13.84
C ARG A 287 -13.92 -9.94 -14.52
N MET A 288 -13.92 -9.71 -15.82
CA MET A 288 -15.10 -9.89 -16.68
C MET A 288 -14.95 -11.14 -17.54
N ARG A 289 -15.97 -11.99 -17.56
CA ARG A 289 -16.08 -13.14 -18.45
C ARG A 289 -17.34 -13.02 -19.31
N VAL A 290 -17.19 -13.28 -20.60
CA VAL A 290 -18.31 -13.46 -21.54
C VAL A 290 -18.17 -14.80 -22.26
N ASP A 291 -19.25 -15.57 -22.30
CA ASP A 291 -19.36 -16.80 -23.07
C ASP A 291 -20.66 -16.81 -23.88
N ALA A 292 -20.53 -16.87 -25.20
CA ALA A 292 -21.66 -16.76 -26.13
C ALA A 292 -21.41 -17.53 -27.44
N GLY A 293 -22.42 -17.61 -28.30
CA GLY A 293 -22.26 -18.10 -29.66
C GLY A 293 -21.57 -17.08 -30.56
N ASN A 294 -22.15 -15.88 -30.61
CA ASN A 294 -21.64 -14.73 -31.35
C ASN A 294 -21.49 -13.54 -30.39
N ILE A 295 -20.40 -12.78 -30.56
CA ILE A 295 -20.15 -11.56 -29.80
C ILE A 295 -19.90 -10.41 -30.75
N LYS A 296 -20.66 -9.32 -30.60
CA LYS A 296 -20.44 -8.06 -31.29
C LYS A 296 -20.14 -6.96 -30.28
N ILE A 297 -19.11 -6.17 -30.55
CA ILE A 297 -18.64 -5.10 -29.68
C ILE A 297 -18.69 -3.79 -30.45
N ASN A 298 -19.50 -2.84 -30.00
CA ASN A 298 -19.68 -1.56 -30.66
C ASN A 298 -19.78 -0.42 -29.64
N ASN A 299 -18.82 0.49 -29.66
CA ASN A 299 -18.73 1.58 -28.69
C ASN A 299 -18.72 1.05 -27.25
N PHE A 300 -17.79 0.14 -26.98
CA PHE A 300 -17.59 -0.47 -25.66
C PHE A 300 -16.39 0.17 -24.96
N ARG A 301 -16.59 0.68 -23.75
CA ARG A 301 -15.54 1.18 -22.86
C ARG A 301 -15.53 0.38 -21.56
N ILE A 302 -14.35 -0.13 -21.17
CA ILE A 302 -14.16 -0.87 -19.92
C ILE A 302 -13.01 -0.29 -19.11
N GLU A 303 -13.25 -0.04 -17.82
CA GLU A 303 -12.24 0.35 -16.83
C GLU A 303 -12.03 -0.82 -15.87
N LEU A 304 -10.87 -1.47 -15.95
CA LEU A 304 -10.57 -2.75 -15.30
C LEU A 304 -10.23 -2.64 -13.80
N GLY A 305 -10.07 -1.44 -13.27
CA GLY A 305 -9.71 -1.22 -11.86
C GLY A 305 -8.22 -1.50 -11.57
N ASN A 306 -7.73 -0.87 -10.52
CA ASN A 306 -6.35 -1.00 -10.04
C ASN A 306 -6.21 -2.22 -9.13
N GLY A 307 -5.01 -2.81 -9.05
CA GLY A 307 -4.72 -3.78 -7.99
C GLY A 307 -4.67 -3.13 -6.61
N GLY A 308 -5.03 -3.87 -5.56
CA GLY A 308 -4.98 -3.37 -4.19
C GLY A 308 -3.55 -3.18 -3.68
N LYS A 309 -3.33 -2.23 -2.78
CA LYS A 309 -2.04 -2.04 -2.12
C LYS A 309 -1.73 -3.22 -1.19
N GLY A 310 -0.49 -3.67 -1.11
CA GLY A 310 -0.05 -4.58 -0.07
C GLY A 310 -0.08 -3.93 1.32
N GLY A 311 -0.46 -4.70 2.34
CA GLY A 311 -0.47 -4.25 3.73
C GLY A 311 0.92 -3.89 4.23
N ASP A 312 1.01 -2.86 5.06
CA ASP A 312 2.28 -2.45 5.66
C ASP A 312 2.62 -3.37 6.85
N ALA A 313 3.91 -3.49 7.17
CA ALA A 313 4.40 -4.31 8.27
C ALA A 313 5.35 -3.52 9.17
N GLU A 314 5.10 -3.52 10.48
CA GLU A 314 6.00 -2.91 11.46
C GLU A 314 6.13 -3.78 12.71
N THR A 315 7.35 -4.09 13.15
CA THR A 315 7.54 -4.83 14.40
C THR A 315 7.43 -3.91 15.62
N LYS A 316 7.14 -4.49 16.78
CA LYS A 316 7.36 -3.78 18.05
C LYS A 316 8.87 -3.55 18.29
N LYS A 317 9.21 -2.57 19.14
CA LYS A 317 10.61 -2.20 19.44
C LYS A 317 11.38 -3.23 20.27
N ASP A 318 10.68 -4.07 21.04
CA ASP A 318 11.31 -5.06 21.93
C ASP A 318 11.46 -6.44 21.24
N CYS A 319 12.22 -6.49 20.15
CA CYS A 319 12.39 -7.70 19.35
C CYS A 319 13.86 -8.10 19.16
N ASP A 320 14.09 -9.41 19.08
CA ASP A 320 15.39 -9.98 18.78
C ASP A 320 15.22 -11.36 18.12
N PRO A 321 15.27 -11.45 16.78
CA PRO A 321 15.24 -10.33 15.83
C PRO A 321 13.83 -9.71 15.70
N GLY A 322 13.76 -8.45 15.30
CA GLY A 322 12.58 -7.86 14.66
C GLY A 322 12.57 -8.19 13.17
N VAL A 323 11.51 -8.84 12.68
CA VAL A 323 11.32 -9.17 11.26
C VAL A 323 10.00 -8.56 10.76
N ALA A 324 10.07 -7.69 9.74
CA ALA A 324 8.91 -7.10 9.09
C ALA A 324 8.90 -7.43 7.60
N THR A 325 7.76 -7.90 7.08
CA THR A 325 7.56 -8.19 5.65
C THR A 325 6.28 -7.53 5.16
N GLY A 326 6.41 -6.55 4.28
CA GLY A 326 5.28 -5.90 3.62
C GLY A 326 4.56 -6.85 2.66
N GLY A 327 3.24 -6.68 2.52
CA GLY A 327 2.43 -7.44 1.59
C GLY A 327 2.70 -7.04 0.14
N ARG A 328 2.48 -7.95 -0.82
CA ARG A 328 2.60 -7.60 -2.25
C ARG A 328 1.38 -6.82 -2.72
N GLY A 329 1.55 -5.95 -3.71
CA GLY A 329 0.43 -5.32 -4.41
C GLY A 329 -0.30 -6.31 -5.34
N GLY A 330 -1.61 -6.12 -5.51
CA GLY A 330 -2.44 -6.94 -6.39
C GLY A 330 -2.31 -6.59 -7.88
N GLU A 331 -2.78 -7.47 -8.76
CA GLU A 331 -2.80 -7.22 -10.20
C GLU A 331 -3.99 -6.36 -10.63
N ALA A 332 -3.81 -5.55 -11.69
CA ALA A 332 -4.91 -4.80 -12.30
C ALA A 332 -5.90 -5.73 -13.03
N GLY A 333 -7.17 -5.34 -13.13
CA GLY A 333 -8.24 -6.24 -13.55
C GLY A 333 -8.10 -6.79 -14.97
N ASN A 334 -8.85 -7.84 -15.30
CA ASN A 334 -8.72 -8.57 -16.56
C ASN A 334 -10.09 -8.87 -17.18
N PHE A 335 -10.12 -9.23 -18.46
CA PHE A 335 -11.35 -9.69 -19.09
C PHE A 335 -11.07 -10.81 -20.07
N LYS A 336 -12.10 -11.63 -20.32
CA LYS A 336 -12.06 -12.70 -21.30
C LYS A 336 -13.40 -12.82 -21.97
N MET A 337 -13.40 -12.85 -23.30
CA MET A 337 -14.59 -13.12 -24.09
C MET A 337 -14.33 -14.30 -25.01
N THR A 338 -15.17 -15.32 -24.91
CA THR A 338 -15.12 -16.53 -25.72
C THR A 338 -16.41 -16.63 -26.52
N ALA A 339 -16.27 -16.88 -27.81
CA ALA A 339 -17.38 -17.16 -28.72
C ALA A 339 -17.26 -18.59 -29.27
N SER A 340 -18.39 -19.19 -29.63
CA SER A 340 -18.38 -20.48 -30.35
C SER A 340 -18.25 -20.31 -31.87
N GLU A 341 -18.70 -19.17 -32.42
CA GLU A 341 -18.74 -18.91 -33.86
C GLU A 341 -17.84 -17.75 -34.31
N LYS A 342 -18.10 -16.51 -33.84
CA LYS A 342 -17.29 -15.33 -34.18
C LYS A 342 -17.34 -14.21 -33.14
N ILE A 343 -16.31 -13.37 -33.17
CA ILE A 343 -16.24 -12.09 -32.44
C ILE A 343 -16.04 -10.96 -33.46
N GLU A 344 -16.88 -9.93 -33.41
CA GLU A 344 -16.83 -8.76 -34.30
C GLU A 344 -16.65 -7.48 -33.49
N ILE A 345 -15.54 -6.76 -33.70
CA ILE A 345 -15.18 -5.55 -32.95
C ILE A 345 -15.29 -4.33 -33.86
N VAL A 346 -16.33 -3.54 -33.66
CA VAL A 346 -16.52 -2.25 -34.32
C VAL A 346 -15.71 -1.17 -33.61
N SER A 347 -15.78 -1.08 -32.28
CA SER A 347 -14.91 -0.22 -31.47
C SER A 347 -14.88 -0.65 -30.01
N MET A 348 -13.69 -0.62 -29.42
CA MET A 348 -13.45 -1.00 -28.03
C MET A 348 -12.34 -0.13 -27.42
N HIS A 349 -12.58 0.42 -26.24
CA HIS A 349 -11.62 1.19 -25.44
C HIS A 349 -11.43 0.53 -24.07
N ILE A 350 -10.18 0.30 -23.70
CA ILE A 350 -9.81 -0.40 -22.47
C ILE A 350 -8.93 0.52 -21.63
N VAL A 351 -9.37 0.81 -20.41
CA VAL A 351 -8.56 1.44 -19.37
C VAL A 351 -8.05 0.32 -18.46
N PRO A 352 -6.76 -0.04 -18.52
CA PRO A 352 -6.24 -1.27 -17.93
C PRO A 352 -6.11 -1.24 -16.41
N GLY A 353 -6.17 -0.06 -15.79
CA GLY A 353 -5.81 0.16 -14.39
C GLY A 353 -4.29 0.17 -14.18
N VAL A 354 -3.86 0.27 -12.92
CA VAL A 354 -2.46 0.23 -12.45
C VAL A 354 -2.27 -0.96 -11.51
N GLY A 355 -1.09 -1.59 -11.53
CA GLY A 355 -0.74 -2.59 -10.53
C GLY A 355 -0.71 -2.00 -9.12
N GLY A 356 -1.13 -2.77 -8.11
CA GLY A 356 -1.16 -2.29 -6.72
C GLY A 356 0.24 -1.99 -6.18
N GLN A 357 0.39 -1.00 -5.31
CA GLN A 357 1.68 -0.73 -4.66
C GLN A 357 2.02 -1.84 -3.64
N GLY A 358 3.30 -2.19 -3.51
CA GLY A 358 3.77 -3.07 -2.45
C GLY A 358 3.74 -2.41 -1.06
N GLY A 359 3.44 -3.17 -0.02
CA GLY A 359 3.41 -2.70 1.36
C GLY A 359 4.80 -2.37 1.89
N ASN A 360 4.89 -1.33 2.71
CA ASN A 360 6.13 -0.91 3.35
C ASN A 360 6.48 -1.83 4.53
N ALA A 361 7.76 -1.95 4.86
CA ALA A 361 8.24 -2.76 5.98
C ALA A 361 9.18 -1.97 6.90
N LYS A 362 8.90 -1.99 8.20
CA LYS A 362 9.74 -1.39 9.24
C LYS A 362 10.07 -2.41 10.34
N ALA A 363 11.35 -2.74 10.50
CA ALA A 363 11.80 -3.66 11.53
C ALA A 363 12.58 -2.92 12.62
N LEU A 364 12.26 -3.22 13.87
CA LEU A 364 12.83 -2.64 15.08
C LEU A 364 13.46 -3.72 15.95
N GLY A 365 14.69 -3.49 16.41
CA GLY A 365 15.39 -4.34 17.37
C GLY A 365 15.39 -3.75 18.79
N LYS A 366 15.37 -4.62 19.80
CA LYS A 366 15.44 -4.21 21.21
C LYS A 366 16.84 -3.72 21.58
N ASP A 367 16.94 -2.71 22.42
CA ASP A 367 18.22 -2.39 23.02
C ASP A 367 18.65 -3.50 23.99
N GLY A 368 19.95 -3.79 24.00
CA GLY A 368 20.57 -4.69 24.94
C GLY A 368 20.55 -4.09 26.33
N VAL A 369 20.27 -4.92 27.33
CA VAL A 369 20.30 -4.52 28.73
C VAL A 369 21.73 -4.44 29.23
N ASP A 370 22.05 -3.39 29.98
CA ASP A 370 23.32 -3.23 30.68
C ASP A 370 23.56 -4.41 31.65
N GLY A 371 24.79 -4.92 31.72
CA GLY A 371 25.09 -6.10 32.54
C GLY A 371 26.57 -6.48 32.60
N CYS A 372 26.85 -7.71 33.04
CA CYS A 372 28.20 -8.26 33.04
C CYS A 372 28.23 -9.68 32.43
N PRO A 373 28.46 -9.81 31.11
CA PRO A 373 28.62 -8.74 30.13
C PRO A 373 27.29 -8.02 29.80
N GLY A 374 27.37 -6.85 29.18
CA GLY A 374 26.20 -6.18 28.59
C GLY A 374 25.59 -7.03 27.48
N GLN A 375 24.26 -7.00 27.34
CA GLN A 375 23.56 -7.84 26.37
C GLN A 375 23.65 -7.28 24.94
N LYS A 376 23.55 -8.17 23.97
CA LYS A 376 23.46 -7.79 22.55
C LYS A 376 22.16 -7.03 22.28
N GLY A 377 22.21 -6.02 21.42
CA GLY A 377 21.04 -5.38 20.83
C GLY A 377 20.38 -6.26 19.76
N GLY A 378 19.05 -6.28 19.72
CA GLY A 378 18.28 -7.10 18.80
C GLY A 378 18.50 -6.71 17.35
N ASP A 379 18.56 -7.70 16.48
CA ASP A 379 18.69 -7.48 15.03
C ASP A 379 17.36 -6.98 14.44
N ALA A 380 17.43 -6.29 13.30
CA ALA A 380 16.26 -5.81 12.56
C ALA A 380 16.34 -6.20 11.09
N ARG A 381 15.28 -6.83 10.56
CA ARG A 381 15.16 -7.22 9.16
C ARG A 381 13.84 -6.76 8.56
N ALA A 382 13.88 -5.82 7.63
CA ALA A 382 12.73 -5.34 6.88
C ALA A 382 12.78 -5.82 5.42
N THR A 383 11.65 -6.30 4.91
CA THR A 383 11.47 -6.66 3.49
C THR A 383 10.21 -6.01 2.95
N GLY A 384 10.37 -5.01 2.07
CA GLY A 384 9.25 -4.35 1.41
C GLY A 384 8.53 -5.29 0.45
N GLY A 385 7.24 -5.08 0.25
CA GLY A 385 6.43 -5.88 -0.67
C GLY A 385 6.67 -5.53 -2.13
N ASP A 386 6.59 -6.50 -3.03
CA ASP A 386 6.68 -6.23 -4.46
C ASP A 386 5.43 -5.49 -4.97
N GLY A 387 5.63 -4.60 -5.94
CA GLY A 387 4.55 -3.96 -6.69
C GLY A 387 3.80 -4.96 -7.58
N GLY A 388 2.50 -4.77 -7.69
CA GLY A 388 1.59 -5.56 -8.50
C GLY A 388 1.88 -5.45 -9.99
N LYS A 389 1.69 -6.55 -10.72
CA LYS A 389 1.93 -6.60 -12.16
C LYS A 389 0.77 -6.00 -12.94
N ASN A 390 1.09 -5.50 -14.14
CA ASN A 390 0.10 -5.02 -15.08
C ASN A 390 0.46 -5.45 -16.51
N LYS A 391 0.22 -6.73 -16.82
CA LYS A 391 0.56 -7.31 -18.12
C LYS A 391 -0.68 -7.37 -19.00
N LYS A 392 -0.65 -6.66 -20.12
CA LYS A 392 -1.76 -6.46 -21.08
C LYS A 392 -1.31 -6.83 -22.48
N GLU A 393 -1.09 -8.11 -22.72
CA GLU A 393 -0.93 -8.62 -24.08
C GLU A 393 -2.26 -9.17 -24.57
N LEU A 394 -2.87 -8.46 -25.52
CA LEU A 394 -4.18 -8.81 -26.03
C LEU A 394 -4.06 -10.04 -26.93
N SER A 395 -4.59 -11.17 -26.46
CA SER A 395 -4.74 -12.37 -27.28
C SER A 395 -5.98 -12.25 -28.16
N ALA A 396 -5.84 -12.57 -29.45
CA ALA A 396 -6.95 -12.77 -30.38
C ALA A 396 -6.73 -14.08 -31.13
N ILE A 397 -7.65 -15.03 -30.95
CA ILE A 397 -7.56 -16.39 -31.51
C ILE A 397 -8.83 -16.68 -32.29
N GLY A 398 -8.69 -17.28 -33.48
CA GLY A 398 -9.82 -17.75 -34.29
C GLY A 398 -10.47 -16.66 -35.15
N ALA A 399 -11.78 -16.75 -35.33
CA ALA A 399 -12.60 -15.82 -36.13
C ALA A 399 -12.90 -14.54 -35.32
N VAL A 400 -11.88 -13.70 -35.15
CA VAL A 400 -11.98 -12.38 -34.51
C VAL A 400 -11.75 -11.31 -35.57
N GLU A 401 -12.77 -10.49 -35.81
CA GLU A 401 -12.74 -9.39 -36.77
C GLU A 401 -12.64 -8.04 -36.03
N GLY A 402 -11.95 -7.08 -36.64
CA GLY A 402 -11.88 -5.71 -36.12
C GLY A 402 -10.95 -5.50 -34.92
N ILE A 403 -10.00 -6.40 -34.66
CA ILE A 403 -9.03 -6.25 -33.56
C ILE A 403 -8.23 -4.94 -33.63
N GLY A 404 -8.02 -4.39 -34.84
CA GLY A 404 -7.39 -3.08 -35.03
C GLY A 404 -8.23 -1.89 -34.53
N ASN A 405 -9.49 -2.10 -34.15
CA ASN A 405 -10.37 -1.11 -33.56
C ASN A 405 -10.32 -1.11 -32.02
N VAL A 406 -9.42 -1.91 -31.42
CA VAL A 406 -9.18 -1.92 -29.97
C VAL A 406 -8.12 -0.88 -29.62
N THR A 407 -8.46 -0.03 -28.66
CA THR A 407 -7.55 0.93 -28.05
C THR A 407 -7.37 0.61 -26.57
N ILE A 408 -6.14 0.70 -26.09
CA ILE A 408 -5.80 0.47 -24.68
C ILE A 408 -5.00 1.67 -24.21
N ASP A 409 -5.38 2.22 -23.06
CA ASP A 409 -4.64 3.31 -22.42
C ASP A 409 -3.27 2.82 -21.90
N LYS A 410 -2.48 3.74 -21.37
CA LYS A 410 -1.18 3.44 -20.75
C LYS A 410 -1.32 2.35 -19.70
N VAL A 411 -0.39 1.40 -19.74
CA VAL A 411 -0.29 0.29 -18.80
C VAL A 411 0.83 0.57 -17.81
N GLU A 412 0.55 0.50 -16.51
CA GLU A 412 1.53 0.83 -15.46
C GLU A 412 1.62 -0.24 -14.38
N GLY A 413 2.84 -0.68 -14.07
CA GLY A 413 3.10 -1.59 -12.95
C GLY A 413 3.07 -0.85 -11.61
N GLY A 414 2.78 -1.57 -10.53
CA GLY A 414 2.76 -1.01 -9.17
C GLY A 414 4.16 -0.69 -8.64
N VAL A 415 4.27 0.32 -7.77
CA VAL A 415 5.55 0.66 -7.11
C VAL A 415 5.87 -0.38 -6.03
N GLY A 416 7.15 -0.73 -5.88
CA GLY A 416 7.63 -1.60 -4.80
C GLY A 416 7.63 -0.91 -3.43
N GLY A 417 7.38 -1.65 -2.37
CA GLY A 417 7.34 -1.14 -1.00
C GLY A 417 8.72 -0.83 -0.43
N GLU A 418 8.78 0.18 0.44
CA GLU A 418 10.00 0.60 1.13
C GLU A 418 10.39 -0.37 2.26
N ALA A 419 11.67 -0.41 2.61
CA ALA A 419 12.18 -1.22 3.72
C ALA A 419 13.09 -0.41 4.65
N VAL A 420 12.77 -0.40 5.94
CA VAL A 420 13.52 0.31 7.00
C VAL A 420 13.91 -0.65 8.13
N ALA A 421 15.19 -0.75 8.45
CA ALA A 421 15.71 -1.61 9.52
C ALA A 421 16.48 -0.82 10.59
N GLU A 422 15.91 -0.73 11.79
CA GLU A 422 16.46 -0.04 12.95
C GLU A 422 16.80 -1.07 14.06
N PRO A 423 18.01 -1.66 14.06
CA PRO A 423 18.40 -2.60 15.11
C PRO A 423 18.68 -1.90 16.44
N GLY A 424 18.70 -2.68 17.52
CA GLY A 424 18.95 -2.17 18.85
C GLY A 424 20.43 -1.97 19.17
N LYS A 425 20.71 -1.09 20.13
CA LYS A 425 22.06 -0.85 20.66
C LYS A 425 22.49 -2.00 21.58
N GLY A 426 23.78 -2.22 21.73
CA GLY A 426 24.31 -3.13 22.74
C GLY A 426 24.28 -2.50 24.13
N GLY A 427 23.99 -3.30 25.16
CA GLY A 427 24.02 -2.88 26.56
C GLY A 427 25.44 -2.67 27.06
N SER A 428 25.64 -1.73 27.98
CA SER A 428 26.94 -1.43 28.57
C SER A 428 27.37 -2.46 29.63
N GLY A 429 28.68 -2.59 29.82
CA GLY A 429 29.28 -3.33 30.92
C GLY A 429 29.13 -2.57 32.24
N THR A 430 28.52 -3.16 33.26
CA THR A 430 28.20 -2.43 34.51
C THR A 430 29.30 -2.43 35.57
N ALA A 431 30.29 -3.32 35.48
CA ALA A 431 31.36 -3.44 36.46
C ALA A 431 32.74 -3.64 35.82
N CYS A 432 33.79 -3.67 36.66
CA CYS A 432 35.16 -3.89 36.22
C CYS A 432 35.28 -5.17 35.36
N LYS A 433 36.02 -5.08 34.25
CA LYS A 433 36.18 -6.14 33.23
C LYS A 433 34.91 -6.55 32.47
N CYS A 434 33.73 -6.02 32.79
CA CYS A 434 32.50 -6.37 32.08
C CYS A 434 32.53 -5.80 30.66
N ALA A 435 32.44 -6.67 29.67
CA ALA A 435 32.38 -6.23 28.27
C ALA A 435 31.02 -5.57 27.97
N GLY A 436 31.04 -4.57 27.08
CA GLY A 436 29.83 -4.08 26.44
C GLY A 436 29.28 -5.11 25.44
N GLY A 437 27.97 -5.10 25.26
CA GLY A 437 27.24 -5.94 24.33
C GLY A 437 27.39 -5.46 22.88
N LYS A 438 27.28 -6.39 21.93
CA LYS A 438 27.28 -6.07 20.50
C LYS A 438 26.01 -5.26 20.14
N GLY A 439 26.12 -4.28 19.24
CA GLY A 439 24.94 -3.73 18.56
C GLY A 439 24.27 -4.76 17.65
N GLY A 440 22.97 -4.60 17.43
CA GLY A 440 22.19 -5.45 16.52
C GLY A 440 22.49 -5.15 15.05
N ASP A 441 22.35 -6.16 14.21
CA ASP A 441 22.54 -6.04 12.76
C ASP A 441 21.25 -5.60 12.07
N GLY A 442 21.33 -4.65 11.14
CA GLY A 442 20.21 -4.15 10.34
C GLY A 442 20.26 -4.64 8.91
N THR A 443 19.12 -5.09 8.37
CA THR A 443 18.99 -5.51 6.97
C THR A 443 17.68 -5.00 6.38
N ALA A 444 17.76 -4.14 5.35
CA ALA A 444 16.62 -3.65 4.59
C ALA A 444 16.66 -4.17 3.15
N MET A 445 15.58 -4.82 2.72
CA MET A 445 15.39 -5.31 1.35
C MET A 445 14.10 -4.73 0.79
N ALA A 446 14.21 -3.70 -0.03
CA ALA A 446 13.02 -3.06 -0.58
C ALA A 446 12.39 -3.87 -1.73
N GLY A 447 11.10 -3.67 -1.93
CA GLY A 447 10.29 -4.42 -2.89
C GLY A 447 10.60 -4.07 -4.34
N LYS A 448 10.49 -5.03 -5.25
CA LYS A 448 10.63 -4.79 -6.69
C LYS A 448 9.41 -4.01 -7.21
N GLY A 449 9.61 -3.12 -8.16
CA GLY A 449 8.52 -2.58 -8.97
C GLY A 449 7.84 -3.65 -9.82
N GLY A 450 6.54 -3.48 -10.02
CA GLY A 450 5.70 -4.37 -10.81
C GLY A 450 6.01 -4.28 -12.30
N ASP A 451 6.04 -5.43 -12.99
CA ASP A 451 6.25 -5.46 -14.43
C ASP A 451 4.98 -5.02 -15.17
N ALA A 452 5.16 -4.27 -16.26
CA ALA A 452 4.12 -3.85 -17.18
C ALA A 452 4.41 -4.34 -18.60
N SER A 453 3.39 -4.82 -19.30
CA SER A 453 3.54 -5.11 -20.73
C SER A 453 2.31 -4.69 -21.50
N LEU A 454 2.51 -4.17 -22.69
CA LEU A 454 1.43 -3.92 -23.64
C LEU A 454 1.82 -4.48 -25.00
N LYS A 455 0.98 -5.38 -25.51
CA LYS A 455 1.11 -5.92 -26.86
C LYS A 455 -0.26 -5.99 -27.50
N ILE A 456 -0.44 -5.22 -28.57
CA ILE A 456 -1.65 -5.17 -29.39
C ILE A 456 -1.25 -5.44 -30.84
N ILE A 457 -2.04 -6.23 -31.56
CA ILE A 457 -1.81 -6.49 -32.97
C ILE A 457 -2.04 -5.19 -33.76
N GLY A 458 -1.01 -4.72 -34.46
CA GLY A 458 -1.12 -3.56 -35.37
C GLY A 458 -1.12 -2.18 -34.71
N ALA A 459 -0.98 -2.09 -33.38
CA ALA A 459 -0.92 -0.83 -32.64
C ALA A 459 0.25 -0.79 -31.66
N LYS A 460 0.76 0.42 -31.41
CA LYS A 460 1.70 0.69 -30.32
C LYS A 460 0.92 1.31 -29.17
N GLY A 461 1.30 0.97 -27.95
CA GLY A 461 0.86 1.68 -26.76
C GLY A 461 1.98 1.71 -25.73
N ASP A 462 1.75 2.46 -24.66
CA ASP A 462 2.75 2.68 -23.62
C ASP A 462 2.56 1.69 -22.47
N ALA A 463 3.65 1.02 -22.08
CA ALA A 463 3.71 0.21 -20.87
C ALA A 463 4.96 0.54 -20.05
N VAL A 464 4.73 1.11 -18.87
CA VAL A 464 5.78 1.57 -17.97
C VAL A 464 5.84 0.67 -16.74
N GLY A 465 7.00 0.07 -16.48
CA GLY A 465 7.21 -0.70 -15.27
C GLY A 465 7.14 0.17 -14.01
N GLY A 466 6.71 -0.40 -12.89
CA GLY A 466 6.69 0.32 -11.61
C GLY A 466 8.11 0.55 -11.07
N SER A 467 8.29 1.60 -10.27
CA SER A 467 9.56 1.85 -9.60
C SER A 467 9.82 0.84 -8.47
N GLY A 468 11.08 0.51 -8.22
CA GLY A 468 11.48 -0.24 -7.02
C GLY A 468 11.39 0.62 -5.75
N GLY A 469 11.22 -0.01 -4.60
CA GLY A 469 11.20 0.67 -3.31
C GLY A 469 12.59 1.06 -2.80
N ASP A 470 12.63 2.02 -1.89
CA ASP A 470 13.84 2.49 -1.22
C ASP A 470 14.21 1.62 -0.02
N ALA A 471 15.51 1.46 0.24
CA ALA A 471 16.05 0.67 1.36
C ALA A 471 16.87 1.53 2.32
N ASP A 472 16.61 1.38 3.62
CA ASP A 472 17.23 2.14 4.70
C ASP A 472 17.58 1.19 5.86
N ALA A 473 18.88 1.00 6.12
CA ALA A 473 19.34 0.14 7.22
C ALA A 473 20.46 0.82 8.00
N HIS A 474 20.39 0.66 9.32
CA HIS A 474 21.45 1.11 10.23
C HIS A 474 22.04 -0.08 10.99
N GLY A 475 23.26 0.08 11.48
CA GLY A 475 23.84 -0.84 12.46
C GLY A 475 23.67 -0.34 13.89
N GLY A 476 23.39 -1.24 14.82
CA GLY A 476 23.27 -0.92 16.23
C GLY A 476 24.60 -0.47 16.82
N VAL A 477 24.61 0.54 17.68
CA VAL A 477 25.84 0.96 18.38
C VAL A 477 26.22 -0.08 19.43
N GLY A 478 27.50 -0.44 19.52
CA GLY A 478 28.02 -1.34 20.56
C GLY A 478 28.03 -0.70 21.95
N GLY A 479 27.78 -1.49 22.98
CA GLY A 479 27.76 -1.04 24.37
C GLY A 479 29.15 -0.68 24.90
N THR A 480 29.22 0.25 25.85
CA THR A 480 30.51 0.63 26.46
C THR A 480 31.03 -0.45 27.41
N GLY A 481 32.34 -0.59 27.57
CA GLY A 481 32.95 -1.48 28.55
C GLY A 481 32.92 -0.89 29.96
N GLY A 482 32.81 -1.74 30.99
CA GLY A 482 32.69 -1.28 32.37
C GLY A 482 33.98 -0.69 32.94
N ASN A 483 33.86 0.42 33.67
CA ASN A 483 34.98 1.15 34.25
C ASN A 483 35.58 0.44 35.49
N CYS A 484 36.88 0.60 35.69
CA CYS A 484 37.61 0.02 36.81
C CYS A 484 38.59 1.04 37.44
N PRO A 485 38.15 1.84 38.42
CA PRO A 485 38.97 2.90 39.01
C PRO A 485 40.15 2.39 39.87
N LEU A 486 40.08 1.15 40.37
CA LEU A 486 41.13 0.51 41.18
C LEU A 486 41.33 -0.91 40.63
N LYS A 487 42.55 -1.24 40.14
CA LYS A 487 42.97 -2.51 39.48
C LYS A 487 41.98 -3.68 39.61
N PRO A 488 41.63 -4.43 38.52
CA PRO A 488 42.41 -4.63 37.29
C PRO A 488 41.81 -3.90 36.04
N THR A 489 42.06 -4.40 34.83
CA THR A 489 41.71 -3.79 33.52
C THR A 489 40.23 -3.42 33.36
N GLY A 490 39.95 -2.31 32.67
CA GLY A 490 38.59 -1.95 32.25
C GLY A 490 37.98 -2.95 31.25
N GLY A 491 36.66 -2.96 31.16
CA GLY A 491 35.90 -3.84 30.26
C GLY A 491 36.11 -3.46 28.79
N LYS A 492 36.04 -4.44 27.88
CA LYS A 492 36.09 -4.15 26.43
C LYS A 492 34.78 -3.52 25.97
N GLY A 493 34.83 -2.58 25.05
CA GLY A 493 33.64 -2.12 24.34
C GLY A 493 33.06 -3.21 23.44
N GLY A 494 31.74 -3.19 23.25
CA GLY A 494 31.05 -4.08 22.32
C GLY A 494 31.21 -3.63 20.88
N ASN A 495 31.20 -4.56 19.93
CA ASN A 495 31.26 -4.19 18.51
C ASN A 495 29.95 -3.55 18.06
N GLY A 496 30.02 -2.66 17.07
CA GLY A 496 28.84 -2.19 16.35
C GLY A 496 28.20 -3.31 15.52
N GLY A 497 26.93 -3.11 15.19
CA GLY A 497 26.18 -3.97 14.28
C GLY A 497 26.38 -3.58 12.82
N ASN A 498 26.18 -4.54 11.93
CA ASN A 498 26.32 -4.33 10.49
C ASN A 498 25.04 -3.74 9.89
N ALA A 499 25.16 -3.05 8.76
CA ALA A 499 24.04 -2.53 7.99
C ALA A 499 24.10 -3.03 6.53
N ILE A 500 22.97 -3.52 6.02
CA ILE A 500 22.85 -3.98 4.62
C ILE A 500 21.55 -3.44 4.04
N SER A 501 21.67 -2.68 2.94
CA SER A 501 20.55 -2.09 2.21
C SER A 501 20.54 -2.58 0.77
N LYS A 502 19.46 -3.28 0.40
CA LYS A 502 19.22 -3.76 -0.96
C LYS A 502 17.99 -3.06 -1.52
N VAL A 503 18.21 -2.17 -2.48
CA VAL A 503 17.15 -1.44 -3.17
C VAL A 503 16.24 -2.36 -3.98
N GLY A 504 14.99 -1.92 -4.13
CA GLY A 504 14.04 -2.51 -5.04
C GLY A 504 14.49 -2.30 -6.48
N LYS A 505 14.37 -3.33 -7.32
CA LYS A 505 14.64 -3.18 -8.74
C LYS A 505 13.42 -2.64 -9.47
N ALA A 506 13.67 -1.85 -10.51
CA ALA A 506 12.64 -1.42 -11.44
C ALA A 506 11.85 -2.61 -12.00
N GLY A 507 10.54 -2.44 -12.11
CA GLY A 507 9.69 -3.27 -12.95
C GLY A 507 10.04 -3.08 -14.42
N LYS A 508 9.91 -4.14 -15.21
CA LYS A 508 10.13 -4.09 -16.66
C LYS A 508 8.90 -3.56 -17.37
N GLY A 509 9.07 -2.64 -18.31
CA GLY A 509 8.03 -2.13 -19.21
C GLY A 509 8.34 -2.46 -20.67
N THR A 510 7.33 -2.70 -21.50
CA THR A 510 7.59 -2.88 -22.96
C THR A 510 8.04 -1.58 -23.63
N THR A 511 7.68 -0.41 -23.10
CA THR A 511 8.19 0.89 -23.58
C THR A 511 9.25 1.48 -22.66
N THR A 512 9.05 1.43 -21.33
CA THR A 512 9.99 2.03 -20.38
C THR A 512 10.01 1.27 -19.07
N ASP A 513 11.20 0.93 -18.58
CA ASP A 513 11.36 0.37 -17.24
C ASP A 513 11.05 1.42 -16.17
N GLY A 514 10.65 0.98 -14.98
CA GLY A 514 10.58 1.87 -13.82
C GLY A 514 11.96 2.38 -13.39
N ALA A 515 11.99 3.20 -12.34
CA ALA A 515 13.25 3.54 -11.68
C ALA A 515 13.65 2.45 -10.67
N ASP A 516 14.94 2.15 -10.56
CA ASP A 516 15.45 1.43 -9.38
C ASP A 516 15.24 2.32 -8.13
N GLY A 517 15.02 1.68 -6.99
CA GLY A 517 15.00 2.38 -5.71
C GLY A 517 16.39 2.88 -5.30
N ALA A 518 16.44 3.65 -4.22
CA ALA A 518 17.65 4.23 -3.66
C ALA A 518 18.01 3.60 -2.30
N VAL A 519 19.31 3.54 -2.01
CA VAL A 519 19.79 3.33 -0.64
C VAL A 519 19.73 4.69 0.06
N LYS A 520 18.93 4.81 1.12
CA LYS A 520 18.86 6.03 1.95
C LYS A 520 19.97 6.06 2.99
N ASP A 521 20.18 4.92 3.65
CA ASP A 521 21.28 4.69 4.58
C ASP A 521 21.72 3.22 4.53
N GLU A 522 23.00 2.99 4.80
CA GLU A 522 23.62 1.68 5.01
C GLU A 522 24.77 1.81 6.04
N THR A 523 24.69 2.77 6.96
CA THR A 523 25.79 3.09 7.89
C THR A 523 25.92 2.02 8.97
N GLY A 524 27.13 1.48 9.10
CA GLY A 524 27.46 0.52 10.15
C GLY A 524 27.42 1.15 11.55
N GLY A 525 27.06 0.36 12.55
CA GLY A 525 26.99 0.83 13.93
C GLY A 525 28.37 1.11 14.50
N ASN A 526 28.51 2.16 15.30
CA ASN A 526 29.79 2.43 15.96
C ASN A 526 30.12 1.34 17.01
N GLY A 527 31.40 1.03 17.18
CA GLY A 527 31.87 0.24 18.31
C GLY A 527 31.75 1.02 19.62
N GLY A 528 31.46 0.32 20.71
CA GLY A 528 31.44 0.90 22.05
C GLY A 528 32.85 1.19 22.55
N ASN A 529 33.01 2.23 23.37
CA ASN A 529 34.29 2.55 23.99
C ASN A 529 34.68 1.49 25.03
N GLY A 530 35.98 1.28 25.21
CA GLY A 530 36.49 0.49 26.33
C GLY A 530 36.34 1.23 27.65
N GLY A 531 36.18 0.47 28.73
CA GLY A 531 36.10 1.02 30.09
C GLY A 531 37.47 1.48 30.58
N ASN A 532 37.48 2.50 31.44
CA ASN A 532 38.70 3.03 32.03
C ASN A 532 39.33 2.04 33.03
N GLY A 533 40.65 2.12 33.24
CA GLY A 533 41.33 1.38 34.30
C GLY A 533 42.84 1.36 34.20
N CYS A 534 43.54 0.62 35.08
CA CYS A 534 45.02 0.55 35.03
C CYS A 534 45.54 -0.11 33.75
N GLY A 535 44.82 -1.13 33.28
CA GLY A 535 44.81 -1.49 31.88
C GLY A 535 43.49 -0.95 31.31
N PRO A 536 43.46 0.08 30.46
CA PRO A 536 42.21 0.47 29.85
C PRO A 536 41.65 -0.68 29.00
N GLY A 537 40.33 -0.81 29.00
CA GLY A 537 39.65 -1.71 28.08
C GLY A 537 39.85 -1.24 26.64
N ASN A 538 39.96 -2.19 25.71
CA ASN A 538 39.95 -1.86 24.29
C ASN A 538 38.53 -1.45 23.86
N GLY A 539 38.40 -0.53 22.91
CA GLY A 539 37.13 -0.29 22.25
C GLY A 539 36.70 -1.47 21.37
N GLY A 540 35.41 -1.56 21.11
CA GLY A 540 34.85 -2.49 20.14
C GLY A 540 35.06 -2.01 18.71
N LYS A 541 35.02 -2.93 17.75
CA LYS A 541 35.09 -2.56 16.33
C LYS A 541 33.78 -1.93 15.86
N GLY A 542 33.84 -1.00 14.93
CA GLY A 542 32.67 -0.57 14.16
C GLY A 542 32.11 -1.72 13.33
N GLY A 543 30.81 -1.67 13.07
CA GLY A 543 30.13 -2.61 12.18
C GLY A 543 30.35 -2.27 10.72
N ASP A 544 30.18 -3.25 9.85
CA ASP A 544 30.31 -3.08 8.40
C ASP A 544 29.11 -2.32 7.83
N GLY A 545 29.36 -1.40 6.90
CA GLY A 545 28.37 -0.57 6.23
C GLY A 545 28.97 0.38 5.19
N LYS A 546 28.20 1.33 4.68
CA LYS A 546 28.65 2.39 3.76
C LYS A 546 28.22 3.78 4.27
N PRO A 547 29.06 4.44 5.10
CA PRO A 547 30.36 3.98 5.59
C PRO A 547 30.28 2.94 6.71
N ASN A 548 31.40 2.28 7.00
CA ASN A 548 31.55 1.48 8.22
C ASN A 548 31.36 2.35 9.46
N GLY A 549 30.93 1.73 10.54
CA GLY A 549 30.92 2.36 11.85
C GLY A 549 32.35 2.67 12.32
N ASN A 550 32.47 3.68 13.17
CA ASN A 550 33.74 4.00 13.79
C ASN A 550 34.07 2.98 14.89
N ASP A 551 35.34 2.58 14.98
CA ASP A 551 35.84 1.83 16.12
C ASP A 551 35.70 2.64 17.41
N GLY A 552 35.34 1.97 18.49
CA GLY A 552 35.32 2.54 19.83
C GLY A 552 36.73 2.90 20.29
N LYS A 553 36.85 3.97 21.07
CA LYS A 553 38.13 4.36 21.67
C LYS A 553 38.48 3.40 22.81
N PRO A 554 39.77 3.11 23.05
CA PRO A 554 40.21 2.52 24.31
C PRO A 554 39.79 3.40 25.50
N GLY A 555 39.63 2.79 26.67
CA GLY A 555 39.43 3.54 27.91
C GLY A 555 40.65 4.37 28.30
N GLU A 556 40.49 5.22 29.31
CA GLU A 556 41.58 6.01 29.87
C GLU A 556 42.38 5.22 30.91
N LYS A 557 43.71 5.41 30.93
CA LYS A 557 44.60 4.84 31.95
C LYS A 557 44.49 5.67 33.24
N GLN A 558 43.99 5.07 34.32
CA GLN A 558 43.65 5.79 35.55
C GLN A 558 44.64 5.61 36.71
N CYS A 559 45.77 4.94 36.50
CA CYS A 559 46.65 4.55 37.60
C CYS A 559 47.92 5.38 37.62
N PRO A 560 48.34 5.88 38.81
CA PRO A 560 49.58 6.62 38.94
C PRO A 560 50.73 5.71 38.49
N ASP A 561 51.60 6.24 37.63
CA ASP A 561 52.80 5.51 37.23
C ASP A 561 53.63 5.18 38.49
N ASP A 562 53.94 3.90 38.70
CA ASP A 562 54.79 3.38 39.77
C ASP A 562 56.25 3.84 39.58
N LYS A 563 56.48 5.16 39.63
CA LYS A 563 57.78 5.80 39.81
C LYS A 563 57.70 6.75 41.01
N VAL A 564 57.30 6.23 42.16
CA VAL A 564 57.78 6.80 43.43
C VAL A 564 59.08 6.09 43.75
N THR A 565 60.19 6.69 43.34
CA THR A 565 61.53 6.29 43.79
C THR A 565 61.58 6.44 45.31
N PRO A 566 61.90 5.39 46.09
CA PRO A 566 62.04 5.55 47.53
C PRO A 566 63.35 6.30 47.80
N THR A 567 63.26 7.58 48.18
CA THR A 567 64.39 8.28 48.78
C THR A 567 64.74 7.65 50.14
N PRO A 568 66.03 7.42 50.45
CA PRO A 568 66.43 6.78 51.71
C PRO A 568 66.15 7.69 52.90
N MET A 569 65.71 7.07 54.00
CA MET A 569 65.63 7.69 55.32
C MET A 569 66.99 8.25 55.74
N THR A 570 67.02 9.53 56.12
CA THR A 570 67.94 10.06 57.13
C THR A 570 67.21 11.09 57.99
N ASP A 571 67.57 11.05 59.28
CA ASP A 571 66.94 11.59 60.49
C ASP A 571 67.18 13.13 60.68
N PRO A 572 66.84 13.78 61.82
CA PRO A 572 65.84 14.83 61.90
C PRO A 572 66.44 16.22 62.18
N GLY A 573 65.81 17.26 61.61
CA GLY A 573 65.87 18.61 62.18
C GLY A 573 66.41 19.69 61.25
N ARG A 574 65.49 20.48 60.69
CA ARG A 574 65.51 21.96 60.67
C ARG A 574 64.17 22.47 60.09
N PRO A 575 63.63 23.63 60.53
CA PRO A 575 62.25 23.99 60.25
C PRO A 575 62.00 24.39 58.78
N SER A 576 60.77 24.10 58.36
CA SER A 576 60.08 24.45 57.12
C SER A 576 60.36 25.87 56.60
N PRO A 577 60.55 26.04 55.28
CA PRO A 577 60.09 27.20 54.56
C PRO A 577 58.79 26.85 53.80
N GLN A 578 57.70 27.51 54.22
CA GLN A 578 56.48 27.68 53.44
C GLN A 578 56.79 28.06 51.98
N PRO A 579 56.25 27.35 50.96
CA PRO A 579 56.12 27.90 49.63
C PRO A 579 54.95 28.88 49.62
N SER A 580 55.28 30.13 49.34
CA SER A 580 54.37 31.22 48.96
C SER A 580 53.35 30.74 47.93
N ALA A 581 52.07 30.69 48.31
CA ALA A 581 50.97 30.56 47.38
C ALA A 581 50.82 31.88 46.62
N THR A 582 51.18 31.88 45.34
CA THR A 582 50.77 32.95 44.43
C THR A 582 49.27 32.77 44.17
N PRO A 583 48.41 33.79 44.41
CA PRO A 583 46.97 33.65 44.23
C PRO A 583 46.67 33.33 42.76
N LYS A 584 46.09 32.16 42.50
CA LYS A 584 45.70 31.73 41.16
C LYS A 584 44.31 32.29 40.89
N LYS A 585 44.22 33.28 39.99
CA LYS A 585 42.92 33.76 39.49
C LYS A 585 42.23 32.65 38.71
N ILE A 586 40.98 32.36 39.04
CA ILE A 586 40.14 31.41 38.29
C ILE A 586 38.89 32.12 37.75
N LYS A 587 38.44 31.68 36.57
CA LYS A 587 37.22 32.18 35.92
C LYS A 587 36.00 31.42 36.41
N VAL A 588 35.02 32.14 36.91
CA VAL A 588 33.79 31.58 37.51
C VAL A 588 32.55 32.32 37.04
N ILE A 589 31.38 31.70 37.19
CA ILE A 589 30.08 32.40 37.21
C ILE A 589 29.48 32.31 38.61
N GLU A 590 28.63 33.27 38.99
CA GLU A 590 27.91 33.21 40.26
C GLU A 590 26.52 32.61 40.09
N TYR A 591 26.23 31.53 40.81
CA TYR A 591 24.92 30.87 40.83
C TYR A 591 24.54 30.52 42.26
N ASN A 592 23.38 31.03 42.73
CA ASN A 592 22.87 30.86 44.10
C ASN A 592 23.91 31.15 45.21
N GLY A 593 24.69 32.23 45.05
CA GLY A 593 25.72 32.65 46.01
C GLY A 593 26.97 31.75 46.04
N LYS A 594 27.13 30.88 45.03
CA LYS A 594 28.30 30.02 44.83
C LYS A 594 29.01 30.41 43.55
N TYR A 595 30.34 30.26 43.53
CA TYR A 595 31.12 30.46 42.33
C TYR A 595 31.37 29.12 41.65
N LEU A 596 30.94 29.01 40.39
CA LEU A 596 31.05 27.81 39.56
C LEU A 596 32.19 28.00 38.55
N PRO A 597 33.25 27.17 38.58
CA PRO A 597 34.35 27.27 37.63
C PRO A 597 33.89 27.07 36.18
N VAL A 598 34.23 28.02 35.31
CA VAL A 598 33.81 28.00 33.89
C VAL A 598 34.32 26.76 33.16
N GLU A 599 35.47 26.22 33.56
CA GLU A 599 36.03 24.98 33.00
C GLU A 599 35.16 23.72 33.23
N GLN A 600 34.20 23.79 34.16
CA GLN A 600 33.22 22.73 34.42
C GLN A 600 31.87 22.98 33.74
N LEU A 601 31.74 24.06 32.96
CA LEU A 601 30.51 24.49 32.31
C LEU A 601 30.58 24.34 30.79
N ILE A 602 29.42 24.12 30.18
CA ILE A 602 29.19 24.20 28.74
C ILE A 602 28.09 25.24 28.45
N VAL A 603 28.05 25.73 27.22
CA VAL A 603 26.98 26.60 26.73
C VAL A 603 26.14 25.80 25.76
N GLU A 604 24.84 25.73 26.03
CA GLU A 604 23.87 25.06 25.15
C GLU A 604 22.76 26.03 24.75
N ASP A 605 22.16 25.79 23.58
CA ASP A 605 21.03 26.54 23.02
C ASP A 605 19.83 25.60 22.85
N GLU A 606 19.16 25.29 23.96
CA GLU A 606 17.97 24.42 23.99
C GLU A 606 16.67 25.17 23.62
N ILE A 607 15.80 24.48 22.86
CA ILE A 607 14.49 24.98 22.39
C ILE A 607 13.57 25.20 23.61
N GLY A 608 13.41 26.45 24.03
CA GLY A 608 12.54 26.85 25.15
C GLY A 608 13.07 28.01 25.98
N CYS A 609 14.38 28.26 25.96
CA CYS A 609 15.05 29.30 26.75
C CYS A 609 15.40 30.58 25.95
N GLY A 610 15.36 30.47 24.62
CA GLY A 610 15.43 31.59 23.67
C GLY A 610 16.79 32.27 23.50
N THR A 611 17.85 31.75 24.16
CA THR A 611 19.25 32.21 24.10
C THR A 611 20.20 31.21 24.78
N ASP A 612 21.50 31.28 24.46
CA ASP A 612 22.62 30.64 25.17
C ASP A 612 22.54 30.71 26.71
N HIS A 613 22.74 29.58 27.37
CA HIS A 613 22.73 29.44 28.82
C HIS A 613 23.75 28.41 29.31
N TRP A 614 24.13 28.53 30.59
CA TRP A 614 25.18 27.71 31.19
C TRP A 614 24.63 26.37 31.68
N HIS A 615 25.28 25.28 31.30
CA HIS A 615 25.02 23.92 31.77
C HIS A 615 26.26 23.28 32.38
N ALA A 616 26.07 22.24 33.18
CA ALA A 616 27.17 21.44 33.69
C ALA A 616 27.70 20.53 32.58
N ALA A 617 29.01 20.57 32.32
CA ALA A 617 29.63 19.70 31.32
C ALA A 617 29.44 18.19 31.60
N ARG A 618 29.16 17.84 32.87
CA ARG A 618 29.04 16.45 33.36
C ARG A 618 27.85 16.27 34.33
N GLY A 619 26.81 17.10 34.22
CA GLY A 619 25.60 17.04 35.06
C GLY A 619 25.74 17.52 36.52
N VAL A 620 26.97 17.80 36.98
CA VAL A 620 27.28 18.39 38.29
C VAL A 620 28.53 19.27 38.16
N VAL A 621 28.58 20.38 38.91
CA VAL A 621 29.73 21.29 39.02
C VAL A 621 30.17 21.36 40.47
N ILE A 622 31.46 21.26 40.73
CA ILE A 622 32.02 21.51 42.06
C ILE A 622 32.31 23.00 42.19
N ALA A 623 31.56 23.69 43.05
CA ALA A 623 31.78 25.09 43.37
C ALA A 623 33.15 25.29 44.02
N THR A 624 33.62 26.54 44.03
CA THR A 624 34.95 26.91 44.56
C THR A 624 35.14 26.63 46.04
N ASP A 625 34.05 26.46 46.79
CA ASP A 625 34.05 26.07 48.21
C ASP A 625 33.93 24.55 48.43
N GLY A 626 34.01 23.76 47.35
CA GLY A 626 33.93 22.29 47.36
C GLY A 626 32.50 21.73 47.32
N THR A 627 31.47 22.58 47.29
CA THR A 627 30.07 22.11 47.26
C THR A 627 29.69 21.59 45.87
N PRO A 628 29.13 20.37 45.73
CA PRO A 628 28.59 19.90 44.45
C PRO A 628 27.24 20.57 44.16
N ILE A 629 27.11 21.17 42.98
CA ILE A 629 25.89 21.80 42.47
C ILE A 629 25.41 21.01 41.26
N GLN A 630 24.23 20.42 41.36
CA GLN A 630 23.62 19.64 40.29
C GLN A 630 23.05 20.54 39.20
N ASP A 631 23.13 20.11 37.94
CA ASP A 631 22.51 20.84 36.83
C ASP A 631 20.98 20.91 37.04
N PRO A 632 20.36 22.10 37.01
CA PRO A 632 18.91 22.27 37.15
C PRO A 632 18.08 21.56 36.07
N GLY A 633 18.73 21.03 35.02
CA GLY A 633 18.11 20.23 33.98
C GLY A 633 17.72 21.08 32.75
N PRO A 634 16.97 20.50 31.80
CA PRO A 634 16.75 21.04 30.45
C PRO A 634 15.83 22.29 30.40
N GLN A 635 15.67 22.98 31.52
CA GLN A 635 14.92 24.23 31.62
C GLN A 635 15.86 25.35 32.07
N CYS A 636 16.78 25.68 31.16
CA CYS A 636 17.68 26.84 31.18
C CYS A 636 18.88 26.77 32.15
N GLY A 637 19.28 25.57 32.58
CA GLY A 637 20.53 25.32 33.32
C GLY A 637 20.77 26.28 34.50
N TYR A 638 22.00 26.79 34.62
CA TYR A 638 22.41 27.80 35.61
C TYR A 638 22.02 29.24 35.23
N GLY A 639 21.23 29.42 34.16
CA GLY A 639 20.78 30.71 33.65
C GLY A 639 21.54 31.18 32.41
N LYS A 640 21.03 32.26 31.80
CA LYS A 640 21.54 32.82 30.54
C LYS A 640 22.95 33.35 30.68
N THR A 641 23.79 33.14 29.66
CA THR A 641 25.19 33.58 29.67
C THR A 641 25.33 35.10 29.83
N ARG A 642 24.36 35.87 29.31
CA ARG A 642 24.30 37.33 29.46
C ARG A 642 23.95 37.80 30.88
N ASP A 643 23.14 37.03 31.61
CA ASP A 643 22.66 37.40 32.94
C ASP A 643 23.64 36.94 34.03
N ARG A 644 24.53 35.99 33.69
CA ARG A 644 25.57 35.42 34.55
C ARG A 644 26.94 35.53 33.86
N PRO A 645 27.54 36.74 33.82
CA PRO A 645 28.82 36.94 33.17
C PRO A 645 29.96 36.22 33.91
N VAL A 646 31.00 35.87 33.18
CA VAL A 646 32.22 35.30 33.75
C VAL A 646 32.98 36.39 34.51
N ILE A 647 33.35 36.10 35.76
CA ILE A 647 34.18 36.95 36.61
C ILE A 647 35.46 36.21 37.01
N ASP A 648 36.53 36.97 37.27
CA ASP A 648 37.78 36.42 37.80
C ASP A 648 37.79 36.58 39.33
N ILE A 649 37.98 35.49 40.07
CA ILE A 649 38.17 35.52 41.53
C ILE A 649 39.57 35.03 41.90
N GLU A 650 40.14 35.58 42.97
CA GLU A 650 41.38 35.07 43.57
C GLU A 650 41.03 34.00 44.61
N MET A 651 41.66 32.83 44.48
CA MET A 651 41.57 31.71 45.42
C MET A 651 42.75 31.67 46.39
#